data_AF-A0A936I5E1-F1
#
_entry.id   AF-A0A936I5E1-F1
#
_cell.length_a   1.000
_cell.length_b   1.000
_cell.length_c   1.000
_cell.angle_alpha   90.00
_cell.angle_beta   90.00
_cell.angle_gamma   90.00
#
_symmetry.space_group_name_H-M   'P 1'
#
loop_
_entity.id
_entity.type
_entity.pdbx_description
1 polymer ?
#
loop_
_entity_poly.entity_id
_entity_poly.type
_entity_poly.pdbx_seq_one_letter_code
_entity_poly.pdbx_strand_id
1 'polypeptide(L)'
;MGLALAATAQSVIQPISRPSTYSKHTPVSTPIARAKGGPIFSEDFANGLTGNNGVGAWTTSGPDATVWAFDTDGPSGDLANSDDDFGSTTLANGFMIFDVNLSNNGCDDINIPCVGRKGYLESPILDLTATPYVTLNFEHMFRHCCNFEFEPFVDISTDGGGTYPNRISVLDGLERNDRMPTTLKELPLGAYIVGAPSNVRIRFGWEGDAADANGQYATHYYWTVDDISLVLTPQNDLKCNEGFLAQTNVSYDDLVARNLEYTINTLEQSSPLIVGATVLNNGSAAQSNVTVEATITQNGTVVGTYTSAPYPVLAPNQLDSIYIVTGWTPNQVGNVEVSLSVSSDSTDVDVSDNTVDRSFRTTGPSGPEGWNTMGHDAGLNSGDFFRIGTNQQLQGIGHKYEIDNAGSLAYGLSTFFVDGTTLGALVTAELYTDDGTDLTLMAASDLFTIESFHLSGAGDSVPVFIPFDAIASDPNPIPLALDPALDYWALISNGGSDTVNIATNGSVARGGLVSLVTASGQLTQYVGEGNPAVLVRLVMAANDVSVPEIAGTNAMLGQNMPNPAHLSTTIPFELERSAKTTLEVRDMSGKLVRTLNLGDRGIGTHRVTLNTADLMSGVYFYTLQAGGDRQSKRMVVMH
;
A
#
# COMPACT_ATOMS: atom_id res chain seq x y z
N MET A 1 -36.00 -64.08 32.09
CA MET A 1 -36.12 -62.61 32.32
C MET A 1 -34.85 -61.96 31.76
N GLY A 2 -35.01 -60.95 30.91
CA GLY A 2 -33.93 -60.04 30.50
C GLY A 2 -33.32 -60.31 29.11
N LEU A 3 -33.95 -59.78 28.07
CA LEU A 3 -33.33 -59.46 26.78
C LEU A 3 -33.17 -57.93 26.74
N ALA A 4 -31.95 -57.45 26.50
CA ALA A 4 -31.66 -56.03 26.27
C ALA A 4 -31.38 -55.82 24.78
N LEU A 5 -32.14 -54.93 24.14
CA LEU A 5 -31.85 -54.39 22.82
C LEU A 5 -31.04 -53.09 22.99
N ALA A 6 -29.94 -52.99 22.24
CA ALA A 6 -29.22 -51.74 22.01
C ALA A 6 -29.90 -50.98 20.86
N ALA A 7 -30.07 -49.67 21.01
CA ALA A 7 -30.55 -48.77 19.96
C ALA A 7 -29.42 -47.81 19.55
N THR A 8 -29.05 -47.88 18.27
CA THR A 8 -28.23 -46.91 17.53
C THR A 8 -29.05 -45.66 17.22
N ALA A 9 -28.51 -44.47 17.47
CA ALA A 9 -29.07 -43.20 17.01
C ALA A 9 -28.19 -42.62 15.89
N GLN A 10 -28.64 -42.74 14.64
CA GLN A 10 -28.21 -41.91 13.51
C GLN A 10 -28.99 -40.59 13.61
N SER A 11 -28.29 -39.46 13.72
CA SER A 11 -28.91 -38.13 13.63
C SER A 11 -29.14 -37.78 12.16
N VAL A 12 -30.41 -37.84 11.75
CA VAL A 12 -30.88 -37.28 10.48
C VAL A 12 -30.96 -35.77 10.64
N ILE A 13 -30.12 -35.01 9.91
CA ILE A 13 -30.26 -33.55 9.80
C ILE A 13 -31.44 -33.28 8.87
N GLN A 14 -32.46 -32.57 9.37
CA GLN A 14 -33.61 -32.11 8.58
C GLN A 14 -33.30 -30.71 8.02
N PRO A 15 -33.73 -30.38 6.79
CA PRO A 15 -33.59 -29.03 6.24
C PRO A 15 -34.42 -28.05 7.07
N ILE A 16 -33.79 -26.96 7.51
CA ILE A 16 -34.47 -25.87 8.21
C ILE A 16 -35.07 -24.95 7.16
N SER A 17 -36.36 -25.08 6.87
CA SER A 17 -37.08 -24.07 6.07
C SER A 17 -37.45 -22.87 6.96
N ARG A 18 -37.12 -21.65 6.53
CA ARG A 18 -37.45 -20.40 7.25
C ARG A 18 -38.15 -19.37 6.37
N PRO A 19 -38.96 -18.46 6.96
CA PRO A 19 -39.84 -17.57 6.23
C PRO A 19 -39.09 -16.36 5.68
N SER A 20 -39.19 -16.14 4.37
CA SER A 20 -38.58 -15.02 3.64
C SER A 20 -39.28 -13.69 3.93
N THR A 21 -38.58 -12.69 4.47
CA THR A 21 -39.01 -11.28 4.42
C THR A 21 -38.15 -10.38 3.54
N TYR A 22 -37.17 -10.94 2.82
CA TYR A 22 -36.43 -10.22 1.78
C TYR A 22 -36.73 -10.82 0.41
N SER A 23 -37.11 -9.96 -0.53
CA SER A 23 -37.39 -10.34 -1.92
C SER A 23 -36.11 -10.82 -2.59
N LYS A 24 -36.18 -12.00 -3.22
CA LYS A 24 -35.15 -12.55 -4.09
C LYS A 24 -34.75 -11.53 -5.15
N HIS A 25 -33.49 -11.12 -5.15
CA HIS A 25 -32.89 -10.43 -6.28
C HIS A 25 -32.24 -11.46 -7.22
N THR A 26 -32.44 -11.25 -8.53
CA THR A 26 -31.92 -12.12 -9.57
C THR A 26 -30.41 -11.89 -9.71
N PRO A 27 -29.56 -12.93 -9.66
CA PRO A 27 -28.11 -12.78 -9.76
C PRO A 27 -27.69 -12.18 -11.11
N VAL A 28 -26.71 -11.27 -11.08
CA VAL A 28 -25.94 -10.84 -12.25
C VAL A 28 -24.63 -11.63 -12.24
N SER A 29 -24.57 -12.77 -12.93
CA SER A 29 -23.34 -13.55 -13.08
C SER A 29 -22.61 -13.17 -14.36
N THR A 30 -21.34 -12.79 -14.27
CA THR A 30 -20.41 -12.86 -15.40
C THR A 30 -19.62 -14.16 -15.21
N PRO A 31 -19.72 -15.17 -16.10
CA PRO A 31 -19.00 -16.43 -15.91
C PRO A 31 -17.50 -16.23 -16.16
N ILE A 32 -16.66 -16.58 -15.18
CA ILE A 32 -15.22 -16.76 -15.39
C ILE A 32 -15.02 -18.17 -15.96
N ALA A 33 -14.25 -18.29 -17.04
CA ALA A 33 -14.12 -19.51 -17.82
C ALA A 33 -13.23 -20.55 -17.11
N ARG A 34 -13.72 -21.79 -16.93
CA ARG A 34 -12.88 -22.95 -16.59
C ARG A 34 -12.37 -23.64 -17.85
N ALA A 35 -11.05 -23.79 -17.98
CA ALA A 35 -10.43 -24.99 -18.57
C ALA A 35 -8.89 -25.05 -18.37
N LYS A 36 -8.40 -26.15 -17.77
CA LYS A 36 -7.35 -27.04 -18.32
C LYS A 36 -7.24 -28.33 -17.48
N GLY A 37 -7.52 -29.49 -18.12
CA GLY A 37 -7.46 -30.82 -17.50
C GLY A 37 -8.69 -31.14 -16.64
N GLY A 38 -9.26 -32.34 -16.77
CA GLY A 38 -10.39 -32.74 -15.90
C GLY A 38 -9.95 -32.80 -14.43
N PRO A 39 -10.80 -32.40 -13.47
CA PRO A 39 -10.45 -32.47 -12.07
C PRO A 39 -10.20 -33.92 -11.66
N ILE A 40 -9.12 -34.17 -10.91
CA ILE A 40 -8.86 -35.47 -10.30
C ILE A 40 -9.71 -35.69 -9.03
N PHE A 41 -10.19 -34.60 -8.45
CA PHE A 41 -11.15 -34.55 -7.36
C PHE A 41 -12.01 -33.30 -7.54
N SER A 42 -13.30 -33.39 -7.25
CA SER A 42 -14.21 -32.23 -7.24
C SER A 42 -15.29 -32.40 -6.19
N GLU A 43 -15.67 -31.31 -5.54
CA GLU A 43 -16.80 -31.20 -4.63
C GLU A 43 -17.54 -29.89 -4.90
N ASP A 44 -18.85 -29.98 -5.07
CA ASP A 44 -19.73 -28.83 -5.29
C ASP A 44 -20.82 -28.70 -4.21
N PHE A 45 -20.70 -29.52 -3.15
CA PHE A 45 -21.59 -29.60 -2.01
C PHE A 45 -23.08 -29.83 -2.30
N ALA A 46 -23.46 -30.32 -3.48
CA ALA A 46 -24.86 -30.61 -3.83
C ALA A 46 -25.58 -31.55 -2.83
N ASN A 47 -24.81 -32.35 -2.07
CA ASN A 47 -25.31 -33.25 -1.02
C ASN A 47 -24.85 -32.84 0.40
N GLY A 48 -24.48 -31.56 0.59
CA GLY A 48 -23.83 -31.05 1.79
C GLY A 48 -22.57 -31.84 2.15
N LEU A 49 -22.33 -32.02 3.45
CA LEU A 49 -21.15 -32.74 3.96
C LEU A 49 -21.07 -34.21 3.54
N THR A 50 -22.15 -34.84 3.07
CA THR A 50 -22.08 -36.20 2.51
C THR A 50 -21.17 -36.22 1.28
N GLY A 51 -21.09 -35.10 0.57
CA GLY A 51 -20.33 -34.90 -0.65
C GLY A 51 -20.94 -35.63 -1.86
N ASN A 52 -20.49 -35.24 -3.04
CA ASN A 52 -20.72 -35.97 -4.29
C ASN A 52 -19.42 -36.29 -5.04
N ASN A 53 -18.29 -36.16 -4.34
CA ASN A 53 -16.94 -36.31 -4.85
C ASN A 53 -16.47 -37.76 -5.15
N GLY A 54 -17.24 -38.77 -4.74
CA GLY A 54 -16.90 -40.19 -4.98
C GLY A 54 -15.75 -40.77 -4.13
N VAL A 55 -15.16 -39.97 -3.23
CA VAL A 55 -14.07 -40.37 -2.31
C VAL A 55 -14.61 -40.56 -0.89
N GLY A 56 -15.40 -39.62 -0.39
CA GLY A 56 -15.98 -39.71 0.96
C GLY A 56 -16.63 -38.42 1.43
N ALA A 57 -17.22 -38.47 2.62
CA ALA A 57 -17.86 -37.31 3.24
C ALA A 57 -16.81 -36.29 3.73
N TRP A 58 -17.19 -35.02 3.68
CA TRP A 58 -16.54 -33.94 4.40
C TRP A 58 -16.94 -33.95 5.87
N THR A 59 -16.10 -33.40 6.71
CA THR A 59 -16.33 -33.33 8.17
C THR A 59 -16.06 -31.94 8.70
N THR A 60 -16.76 -31.53 9.76
CA THR A 60 -16.43 -30.31 10.48
C THR A 60 -15.78 -30.65 11.82
N SER A 61 -14.87 -29.79 12.29
CA SER A 61 -14.15 -29.99 13.55
C SER A 61 -13.86 -28.66 14.26
N GLY A 62 -13.30 -28.74 15.47
CA GLY A 62 -13.01 -27.57 16.32
C GLY A 62 -14.11 -27.25 17.35
N PRO A 63 -13.88 -26.26 18.24
CA PRO A 63 -14.80 -25.88 19.30
C PRO A 63 -16.18 -25.43 18.80
N ASP A 64 -16.22 -24.72 17.67
CA ASP A 64 -17.44 -24.20 17.03
C ASP A 64 -17.71 -24.91 15.68
N ALA A 65 -17.43 -26.21 15.59
CA ALA A 65 -17.60 -27.01 14.36
C ALA A 65 -18.99 -26.92 13.73
N THR A 66 -20.03 -26.62 14.53
CA THR A 66 -21.42 -26.51 14.08
C THR A 66 -21.74 -25.18 13.40
N VAL A 67 -20.81 -24.21 13.38
CA VAL A 67 -20.96 -22.94 12.67
C VAL A 67 -20.72 -23.13 11.17
N TRP A 68 -19.91 -24.11 10.77
CA TRP A 68 -19.90 -24.59 9.39
C TRP A 68 -21.25 -25.24 9.06
N ALA A 69 -21.94 -24.71 8.06
CA ALA A 69 -23.24 -25.17 7.61
C ALA A 69 -23.32 -25.24 6.09
N PHE A 70 -24.18 -26.13 5.59
CA PHE A 70 -24.61 -26.10 4.20
C PHE A 70 -25.69 -25.03 4.04
N ASP A 71 -25.57 -24.21 3.00
CA ASP A 71 -26.40 -23.04 2.77
C ASP A 71 -26.77 -22.89 1.27
N THR A 72 -27.81 -22.11 0.98
CA THR A 72 -28.32 -21.87 -0.39
C THR A 72 -28.75 -20.42 -0.66
N ASP A 73 -28.73 -19.58 0.36
CA ASP A 73 -29.32 -18.24 0.34
C ASP A 73 -28.39 -17.14 0.88
N GLY A 74 -27.20 -17.51 1.35
CA GLY A 74 -26.17 -16.56 1.75
C GLY A 74 -26.10 -16.37 3.28
N PRO A 75 -25.13 -15.57 3.74
CA PRO A 75 -24.99 -15.25 5.14
C PRO A 75 -26.25 -14.62 5.72
N SER A 76 -26.58 -15.02 6.94
CA SER A 76 -27.76 -14.56 7.66
C SER A 76 -27.35 -13.93 9.00
N GLY A 77 -28.29 -13.25 9.66
CA GLY A 77 -28.09 -12.64 10.98
C GLY A 77 -28.13 -11.12 10.96
N ASP A 78 -27.96 -10.50 12.13
CA ASP A 78 -28.26 -9.08 12.35
C ASP A 78 -27.41 -8.11 11.49
N LEU A 79 -26.23 -8.53 11.04
CA LEU A 79 -25.36 -7.74 10.14
C LEU A 79 -25.35 -8.21 8.68
N ALA A 80 -26.23 -9.15 8.30
CA ALA A 80 -26.33 -9.61 6.92
C ALA A 80 -26.97 -8.52 6.06
N ASN A 81 -26.40 -8.23 4.89
CA ASN A 81 -26.91 -7.24 3.96
C ASN A 81 -27.13 -7.85 2.57
N SER A 82 -27.89 -7.16 1.71
CA SER A 82 -28.19 -7.62 0.34
C SER A 82 -26.98 -7.67 -0.59
N ASP A 83 -25.87 -7.06 -0.17
CA ASP A 83 -24.62 -7.09 -0.90
C ASP A 83 -23.83 -8.37 -0.54
N ASP A 84 -24.19 -9.12 0.49
CA ASP A 84 -23.47 -10.32 0.91
C ASP A 84 -23.86 -11.60 0.12
N ASP A 85 -24.45 -11.46 -1.07
CA ASP A 85 -24.87 -12.59 -1.91
C ASP A 85 -23.68 -13.30 -2.54
N PHE A 86 -23.52 -14.61 -2.26
CA PHE A 86 -22.47 -15.43 -2.84
C PHE A 86 -22.79 -15.82 -4.29
N GLY A 87 -21.93 -15.45 -5.22
CA GLY A 87 -22.12 -15.59 -6.67
C GLY A 87 -21.46 -16.82 -7.27
N SER A 88 -21.43 -17.96 -6.57
CA SER A 88 -20.84 -19.21 -7.06
C SER A 88 -21.40 -19.59 -8.45
N THR A 89 -20.56 -20.17 -9.31
CA THR A 89 -21.00 -20.61 -10.64
C THR A 89 -22.04 -21.72 -10.59
N THR A 90 -22.05 -22.52 -9.51
CA THR A 90 -23.02 -23.58 -9.29
C THR A 90 -24.08 -23.31 -8.23
N LEU A 91 -24.15 -22.11 -7.65
CA LEU A 91 -25.01 -21.68 -6.52
C LEU A 91 -26.33 -22.46 -6.27
N ALA A 92 -27.04 -22.88 -7.30
CA ALA A 92 -28.22 -23.73 -7.22
C ALA A 92 -28.01 -25.08 -6.49
N ASN A 93 -26.79 -25.61 -6.43
CA ASN A 93 -26.45 -26.82 -5.66
C ASN A 93 -26.17 -26.54 -4.17
N GLY A 94 -26.03 -25.27 -3.79
CA GLY A 94 -25.68 -24.83 -2.44
C GLY A 94 -24.18 -24.88 -2.19
N PHE A 95 -23.76 -24.38 -1.03
CA PHE A 95 -22.35 -24.19 -0.68
C PHE A 95 -22.14 -24.38 0.82
N MET A 96 -20.88 -24.39 1.26
CA MET A 96 -20.55 -24.37 2.69
C MET A 96 -20.30 -22.94 3.16
N ILE A 97 -20.82 -22.59 4.32
CA ILE A 97 -20.59 -21.30 4.98
C ILE A 97 -20.16 -21.49 6.42
N PHE A 98 -19.17 -20.71 6.86
CA PHE A 98 -18.89 -20.48 8.27
C PHE A 98 -19.56 -19.17 8.67
N ASP A 99 -20.80 -19.23 9.17
CA ASP A 99 -21.63 -18.05 9.41
C ASP A 99 -21.50 -17.56 10.86
N VAL A 100 -20.47 -16.74 11.10
CA VAL A 100 -20.21 -16.15 12.42
C VAL A 100 -21.32 -15.19 12.81
N ASN A 101 -21.82 -14.41 11.84
CA ASN A 101 -22.89 -13.44 12.03
C ASN A 101 -24.17 -14.11 12.56
N LEU A 102 -24.63 -15.18 11.91
CA LEU A 102 -25.76 -15.96 12.39
C LEU A 102 -25.49 -16.62 13.74
N SER A 103 -24.27 -17.13 13.95
CA SER A 103 -23.89 -17.76 15.23
C SER A 103 -23.91 -16.79 16.41
N ASN A 104 -23.68 -15.50 16.13
CA ASN A 104 -23.63 -14.42 17.10
C ASN A 104 -24.90 -13.53 17.05
N ASN A 105 -25.98 -14.01 16.44
CA ASN A 105 -27.21 -13.23 16.32
C ASN A 105 -27.74 -12.77 17.69
N GLY A 106 -28.01 -11.47 17.83
CA GLY A 106 -28.44 -10.83 19.06
C GLY A 106 -27.32 -10.41 20.01
N CYS A 107 -26.05 -10.51 19.60
CA CYS A 107 -24.92 -9.89 20.31
C CYS A 107 -24.76 -8.41 19.93
N ASP A 108 -24.13 -7.63 20.79
CA ASP A 108 -23.70 -6.25 20.52
C ASP A 108 -22.41 -5.93 21.32
N ASP A 109 -21.72 -4.86 20.92
CA ASP A 109 -20.45 -4.45 21.56
C ASP A 109 -20.64 -3.78 22.94
N ILE A 110 -21.86 -3.73 23.49
CA ILE A 110 -22.21 -2.92 24.68
C ILE A 110 -22.81 -3.75 25.81
N ASN A 111 -23.81 -4.57 25.52
CA ASN A 111 -24.68 -5.27 26.45
C ASN A 111 -24.50 -6.80 26.41
N ILE A 112 -24.29 -7.37 25.22
CA ILE A 112 -24.14 -8.82 24.99
C ILE A 112 -22.93 -9.06 24.10
N PRO A 113 -21.71 -9.13 24.66
CA PRO A 113 -20.48 -9.19 23.87
C PRO A 113 -20.48 -10.33 22.86
N CYS A 114 -20.20 -10.00 21.60
CA CYS A 114 -19.96 -10.97 20.55
C CYS A 114 -18.69 -11.78 20.87
N VAL A 115 -18.68 -13.07 20.50
CA VAL A 115 -17.54 -13.97 20.77
C VAL A 115 -16.87 -14.39 19.46
N GLY A 116 -15.54 -14.48 19.48
CA GLY A 116 -14.80 -15.07 18.38
C GLY A 116 -15.16 -16.55 18.21
N ARG A 117 -15.21 -17.03 16.96
CA ARG A 117 -15.54 -18.42 16.64
C ARG A 117 -14.35 -19.15 16.06
N LYS A 118 -14.25 -20.45 16.34
CA LYS A 118 -13.21 -21.31 15.79
C LYS A 118 -13.75 -22.64 15.27
N GLY A 119 -13.59 -22.88 13.98
CA GLY A 119 -14.03 -24.12 13.36
C GLY A 119 -13.37 -24.41 12.03
N TYR A 120 -13.48 -25.67 11.64
CA TYR A 120 -12.81 -26.20 10.46
C TYR A 120 -13.75 -27.05 9.61
N LEU A 121 -13.57 -26.97 8.30
CA LEU A 121 -14.18 -27.85 7.29
C LEU A 121 -13.07 -28.68 6.66
N GLU A 122 -13.17 -30.00 6.77
CA GLU A 122 -12.12 -30.95 6.40
C GLU A 122 -12.58 -31.90 5.29
N SER A 123 -11.73 -32.06 4.29
CA SER A 123 -11.93 -33.00 3.19
C SER A 123 -11.91 -34.46 3.68
N PRO A 124 -12.45 -35.41 2.89
CA PRO A 124 -12.06 -36.81 3.03
C PRO A 124 -10.55 -36.98 2.81
N ILE A 125 -10.03 -38.17 3.14
CA ILE A 125 -8.63 -38.51 2.86
C ILE A 125 -8.47 -38.71 1.34
N LEU A 126 -7.55 -37.95 0.75
CA LEU A 126 -7.25 -37.96 -0.68
C LEU A 126 -5.96 -38.73 -0.95
N ASP A 127 -6.01 -39.65 -1.90
CA ASP A 127 -4.83 -40.37 -2.39
C ASP A 127 -4.26 -39.63 -3.62
N LEU A 128 -3.11 -38.99 -3.44
CA LEU A 128 -2.42 -38.23 -4.49
C LEU A 128 -1.09 -38.88 -4.91
N THR A 129 -0.92 -40.17 -4.65
CA THR A 129 0.31 -40.93 -4.98
C THR A 129 0.68 -40.90 -6.46
N ALA A 130 -0.29 -40.77 -7.35
CA ALA A 130 -0.08 -40.68 -8.79
C ALA A 130 0.11 -39.23 -9.30
N THR A 131 -0.10 -38.22 -8.45
CA THR A 131 -0.26 -36.81 -8.83
C THR A 131 0.32 -35.86 -7.76
N PRO A 132 1.65 -35.81 -7.58
CA PRO A 132 2.28 -34.98 -6.53
C PRO A 132 2.24 -33.47 -6.80
N TYR A 133 1.80 -33.05 -7.99
CA TYR A 133 1.69 -31.65 -8.36
C TYR A 133 0.25 -31.38 -8.79
N VAL A 134 -0.53 -30.85 -7.86
CA VAL A 134 -1.93 -30.51 -8.06
C VAL A 134 -2.18 -29.09 -7.58
N THR A 135 -3.13 -28.43 -8.22
CA THR A 135 -3.62 -27.11 -7.84
C THR A 135 -5.02 -27.28 -7.24
N LEU A 136 -5.22 -26.73 -6.05
CA LEU A 136 -6.52 -26.63 -5.39
C LEU A 136 -7.23 -25.37 -5.86
N ASN A 137 -8.36 -25.57 -6.51
CA ASN A 137 -9.21 -24.51 -7.02
C ASN A 137 -10.53 -24.51 -6.25
N PHE A 138 -11.01 -23.37 -5.79
CA PHE A 138 -12.32 -23.24 -5.15
C PHE A 138 -12.86 -21.83 -5.27
N GLU A 139 -14.17 -21.69 -5.30
CA GLU A 139 -14.84 -20.40 -5.28
C GLU A 139 -15.13 -20.02 -3.83
N HIS A 140 -14.83 -18.78 -3.47
CA HIS A 140 -15.08 -18.29 -2.13
C HIS A 140 -15.42 -16.82 -2.10
N MET A 141 -16.03 -16.44 -0.98
CA MET A 141 -16.26 -15.06 -0.59
C MET A 141 -16.19 -14.99 0.93
N PHE A 142 -15.56 -13.96 1.47
CA PHE A 142 -15.62 -13.72 2.89
C PHE A 142 -15.66 -12.23 3.19
N ARG A 143 -16.04 -11.96 4.42
CA ARG A 143 -15.96 -10.67 5.07
C ARG A 143 -15.63 -10.94 6.53
N HIS A 144 -14.84 -10.09 7.15
CA HIS A 144 -14.50 -10.25 8.56
C HIS A 144 -14.45 -8.93 9.31
N CYS A 145 -14.72 -9.04 10.60
CA CYS A 145 -14.48 -8.06 11.64
C CYS A 145 -14.33 -8.84 12.95
N CYS A 146 -13.59 -8.37 13.94
CA CYS A 146 -13.07 -7.02 14.09
C CYS A 146 -11.56 -6.95 14.33
N ASN A 147 -10.96 -8.13 14.43
CA ASN A 147 -9.54 -8.37 14.55
C ASN A 147 -8.80 -7.96 13.27
N PHE A 148 -7.74 -7.15 13.42
CA PHE A 148 -6.90 -6.63 12.32
C PHE A 148 -5.88 -7.65 11.78
N GLU A 149 -5.58 -8.69 12.55
CA GLU A 149 -4.60 -9.74 12.25
C GLU A 149 -5.29 -11.06 11.85
N PHE A 150 -6.62 -11.04 11.67
CA PHE A 150 -7.38 -12.24 11.35
C PHE A 150 -7.27 -12.60 9.87
N GLU A 151 -6.96 -13.88 9.61
CA GLU A 151 -6.89 -14.42 8.26
C GLU A 151 -7.61 -15.78 8.18
N PRO A 152 -8.60 -15.95 7.26
CA PRO A 152 -9.07 -17.28 6.90
C PRO A 152 -7.95 -18.02 6.15
N PHE A 153 -7.90 -19.34 6.29
CA PHE A 153 -6.80 -20.13 5.73
C PHE A 153 -7.23 -21.52 5.23
N VAL A 154 -6.34 -22.10 4.43
CA VAL A 154 -6.34 -23.51 4.05
C VAL A 154 -5.11 -24.18 4.65
N ASP A 155 -5.32 -25.22 5.46
CA ASP A 155 -4.27 -26.07 5.97
C ASP A 155 -4.17 -27.37 5.15
N ILE A 156 -2.94 -27.87 4.95
CA ILE A 156 -2.66 -29.13 4.26
C ILE A 156 -2.01 -30.12 5.22
N SER A 157 -2.59 -31.31 5.32
CA SER A 157 -2.03 -32.46 6.07
C SER A 157 -1.60 -33.55 5.10
N THR A 158 -0.46 -34.18 5.39
CA THR A 158 0.10 -35.33 4.65
C THR A 158 0.14 -36.61 5.51
N ASP A 159 -0.43 -36.58 6.71
CA ASP A 159 -0.49 -37.70 7.65
C ASP A 159 -1.94 -38.15 7.96
N GLY A 160 -2.90 -37.77 7.12
CA GLY A 160 -4.31 -38.11 7.26
C GLY A 160 -5.08 -37.25 8.26
N GLY A 161 -4.56 -36.06 8.59
CA GLY A 161 -5.17 -35.12 9.54
C GLY A 161 -4.62 -35.22 10.96
N GLY A 162 -3.50 -35.93 11.17
CA GLY A 162 -2.82 -35.98 12.46
C GLY A 162 -2.13 -34.66 12.79
N THR A 163 -1.50 -34.04 11.80
CA THR A 163 -0.85 -32.73 11.88
C THR A 163 -1.18 -31.87 10.67
N TYR A 164 -1.12 -30.56 10.87
CA TYR A 164 -1.35 -29.53 9.85
C TYR A 164 -0.22 -28.50 9.92
N PRO A 165 0.98 -28.85 9.45
CA PRO A 165 2.16 -27.97 9.55
C PRO A 165 2.16 -26.84 8.52
N ASN A 166 1.34 -26.96 7.47
CA ASN A 166 1.33 -26.06 6.32
C ASN A 166 0.03 -25.26 6.30
N ARG A 167 0.11 -23.98 6.69
CA ARG A 167 -1.01 -23.05 6.69
C ARG A 167 -0.85 -22.03 5.57
N ILE A 168 -1.90 -21.87 4.77
CA ILE A 168 -1.92 -20.96 3.62
C ILE A 168 -3.04 -19.95 3.85
N SER A 169 -2.69 -18.67 4.02
CA SER A 169 -3.67 -17.60 4.10
C SER A 169 -4.42 -17.46 2.78
N VAL A 170 -5.73 -17.19 2.85
CA VAL A 170 -6.54 -16.87 1.67
C VAL A 170 -7.01 -15.41 1.67
N LEU A 171 -6.50 -14.60 2.60
CA LEU A 171 -6.65 -13.15 2.59
C LEU A 171 -5.88 -12.58 1.39
N ASP A 172 -6.54 -11.74 0.59
CA ASP A 172 -5.94 -11.15 -0.62
C ASP A 172 -6.00 -9.62 -0.53
N GLY A 173 -5.24 -9.06 0.43
CA GLY A 173 -5.12 -7.62 0.64
C GLY A 173 -6.42 -6.89 1.01
N LEU A 174 -7.44 -7.60 1.49
CA LEU A 174 -8.73 -7.03 1.90
C LEU A 174 -8.65 -6.45 3.31
N GLU A 175 -9.21 -5.26 3.50
CA GLU A 175 -9.31 -4.65 4.82
C GLU A 175 -10.52 -5.16 5.63
N ARG A 176 -10.51 -4.87 6.93
CA ARG A 176 -11.63 -5.19 7.82
C ARG A 176 -12.91 -4.53 7.34
N ASN A 177 -14.03 -5.26 7.43
CA ASN A 177 -15.36 -4.86 6.96
C ASN A 177 -15.48 -4.75 5.44
N ASP A 178 -14.39 -4.92 4.68
CA ASP A 178 -14.49 -5.01 3.23
C ASP A 178 -14.92 -6.41 2.83
N ARG A 179 -15.74 -6.44 1.78
CA ARG A 179 -16.31 -7.67 1.25
C ARG A 179 -15.45 -8.11 0.07
N MET A 180 -14.92 -9.33 0.14
CA MET A 180 -14.37 -9.98 -1.04
C MET A 180 -15.49 -10.18 -2.08
N PRO A 181 -15.32 -9.88 -3.37
CA PRO A 181 -16.24 -10.39 -4.38
C PRO A 181 -16.10 -11.91 -4.50
N THR A 182 -17.10 -12.60 -5.04
CA THR A 182 -16.94 -14.03 -5.35
C THR A 182 -15.77 -14.22 -6.31
N THR A 183 -14.77 -14.98 -5.86
CA THR A 183 -13.49 -15.13 -6.55
C THR A 183 -13.11 -16.60 -6.63
N LEU A 184 -12.46 -16.99 -7.72
CA LEU A 184 -11.81 -18.28 -7.85
C LEU A 184 -10.41 -18.18 -7.23
N LYS A 185 -10.14 -18.97 -6.18
CA LYS A 185 -8.80 -19.10 -5.59
C LYS A 185 -8.13 -20.34 -6.18
N GLU A 186 -6.88 -20.17 -6.62
CA GLU A 186 -6.03 -21.26 -7.12
C GLU A 186 -4.78 -21.37 -6.24
N LEU A 187 -4.59 -22.53 -5.62
CA LEU A 187 -3.50 -22.81 -4.68
C LEU A 187 -2.69 -24.02 -5.16
N PRO A 188 -1.51 -23.81 -5.77
CA PRO A 188 -0.57 -24.88 -6.09
C PRO A 188 -0.14 -25.60 -4.82
N LEU A 189 -0.41 -26.91 -4.74
CA LEU A 189 -0.14 -27.69 -3.53
C LEU A 189 1.21 -28.38 -3.53
N GLY A 190 1.98 -28.31 -4.62
CA GLY A 190 3.20 -29.11 -4.83
C GLY A 190 4.24 -28.98 -3.70
N ALA A 191 4.39 -27.78 -3.12
CA ALA A 191 5.29 -27.55 -1.98
C ALA A 191 4.83 -28.24 -0.68
N TYR A 192 3.54 -28.54 -0.56
CA TYR A 192 2.91 -29.03 0.67
C TYR A 192 2.62 -30.53 0.67
N ILE A 193 2.60 -31.17 -0.51
CA ILE A 193 2.35 -32.62 -0.68
C ILE A 193 3.57 -33.37 -1.25
N VAL A 194 4.77 -32.99 -0.79
CA VAL A 194 6.03 -33.58 -1.23
C VAL A 194 6.04 -35.11 -1.03
N GLY A 195 6.49 -35.84 -2.06
CA GLY A 195 6.62 -37.30 -2.00
C GLY A 195 5.36 -38.09 -2.38
N ALA A 196 4.33 -37.42 -2.91
CA ALA A 196 3.08 -38.04 -3.36
C ALA A 196 2.37 -38.86 -2.25
N PRO A 197 1.98 -38.21 -1.13
CA PRO A 197 1.31 -38.89 -0.02
C PRO A 197 -0.05 -39.48 -0.43
N SER A 198 -0.37 -40.65 0.12
CA SER A 198 -1.64 -41.36 -0.11
C SER A 198 -2.77 -40.94 0.83
N ASN A 199 -2.49 -40.00 1.72
CA ASN A 199 -3.33 -39.66 2.87
C ASN A 199 -3.41 -38.15 3.10
N VAL A 200 -3.63 -37.38 2.03
CA VAL A 200 -3.76 -35.93 2.11
C VAL A 200 -5.11 -35.53 2.69
N ARG A 201 -5.12 -34.51 3.54
CA ARG A 201 -6.35 -33.79 3.94
C ARG A 201 -6.18 -32.31 3.71
N ILE A 202 -7.24 -31.68 3.20
CA ILE A 202 -7.37 -30.25 3.03
C ILE A 202 -8.36 -29.74 4.06
N ARG A 203 -8.00 -28.67 4.77
CA ARG A 203 -8.80 -28.11 5.85
C ARG A 203 -8.97 -26.60 5.67
N PHE A 204 -10.20 -26.15 5.48
CA PHE A 204 -10.57 -24.74 5.49
C PHE A 204 -10.82 -24.33 6.94
N GLY A 205 -10.13 -23.30 7.42
CA GLY A 205 -10.17 -22.91 8.82
C GLY A 205 -10.50 -21.44 9.04
N TRP A 206 -11.34 -21.21 10.05
CA TRP A 206 -11.63 -19.91 10.61
C TRP A 206 -11.24 -19.92 12.08
N GLU A 207 -10.25 -19.10 12.48
CA GLU A 207 -9.74 -19.00 13.86
C GLU A 207 -9.92 -17.58 14.40
N GLY A 208 -11.17 -17.18 14.64
CA GLY A 208 -11.53 -15.84 15.10
C GLY A 208 -11.55 -15.66 16.62
N ASP A 209 -11.22 -16.71 17.37
CA ASP A 209 -11.24 -16.79 18.84
C ASP A 209 -9.95 -16.31 19.51
N ALA A 210 -8.98 -15.84 18.72
CA ALA A 210 -7.80 -15.13 19.20
C ALA A 210 -8.00 -13.60 19.10
N ALA A 211 -7.57 -12.88 20.13
CA ALA A 211 -7.55 -11.42 20.11
C ALA A 211 -6.28 -10.90 19.43
N ASP A 212 -6.40 -9.81 18.69
CA ASP A 212 -5.24 -9.02 18.24
C ASP A 212 -4.61 -8.22 19.39
N ALA A 213 -3.56 -7.45 19.07
CA ALA A 213 -2.87 -6.56 20.00
C ALA A 213 -3.80 -5.53 20.70
N ASN A 214 -4.96 -5.23 20.13
CA ASN A 214 -5.96 -4.31 20.69
C ASN A 214 -7.05 -5.03 21.49
N GLY A 215 -6.96 -6.35 21.66
CA GLY A 215 -7.96 -7.15 22.36
C GLY A 215 -9.19 -7.47 21.52
N GLN A 216 -9.16 -7.25 20.20
CA GLN A 216 -10.30 -7.47 19.31
C GLN A 216 -10.27 -8.88 18.70
N TYR A 217 -11.42 -9.54 18.66
CA TYR A 217 -11.62 -10.87 18.09
C TYR A 217 -12.31 -10.80 16.71
N ALA A 218 -12.23 -11.86 15.91
CA ALA A 218 -13.01 -11.93 14.66
C ALA A 218 -14.41 -12.50 14.96
N THR A 219 -15.33 -11.61 15.27
CA THR A 219 -16.65 -11.89 15.85
C THR A 219 -17.82 -11.71 14.90
N HIS A 220 -17.61 -11.22 13.67
CA HIS A 220 -18.69 -10.88 12.75
C HIS A 220 -18.46 -11.42 11.33
N TYR A 221 -19.56 -11.46 10.57
CA TYR A 221 -19.66 -11.85 9.16
C TYR A 221 -19.49 -13.36 8.91
N TYR A 222 -18.71 -13.77 7.90
CA TYR A 222 -18.84 -15.11 7.33
C TYR A 222 -17.70 -15.44 6.35
N TRP A 223 -17.57 -16.73 6.02
CA TRP A 223 -16.80 -17.22 4.89
C TRP A 223 -17.56 -18.32 4.14
N THR A 224 -17.79 -18.15 2.84
CA THR A 224 -18.39 -19.16 1.96
C THR A 224 -17.31 -19.87 1.15
N VAL A 225 -17.51 -21.17 0.88
CA VAL A 225 -16.63 -22.01 0.06
C VAL A 225 -17.49 -22.93 -0.79
N ASP A 226 -17.19 -23.01 -2.08
CA ASP A 226 -17.88 -23.88 -3.03
C ASP A 226 -16.96 -24.31 -4.19
N ASP A 227 -17.47 -25.22 -5.02
CA ASP A 227 -16.93 -25.50 -6.34
C ASP A 227 -15.44 -25.95 -6.32
N ILE A 228 -15.10 -26.72 -5.28
CA ILE A 228 -13.77 -27.22 -4.98
C ILE A 228 -13.34 -28.21 -6.06
N SER A 229 -12.10 -28.09 -6.52
CA SER A 229 -11.47 -29.07 -7.40
C SER A 229 -9.97 -29.17 -7.18
N LEU A 230 -9.44 -30.36 -7.41
CA LEU A 230 -8.00 -30.56 -7.61
C LEU A 230 -7.78 -30.85 -9.08
N VAL A 231 -6.90 -30.06 -9.69
CA VAL A 231 -6.46 -30.25 -11.08
C VAL A 231 -4.97 -30.54 -11.12
N LEU A 232 -4.50 -31.21 -12.17
CA LEU A 232 -3.06 -31.40 -12.36
C LEU A 232 -2.39 -30.04 -12.59
N THR A 233 -1.33 -29.76 -11.84
CA THR A 233 -0.48 -28.61 -12.10
C THR A 233 0.19 -28.78 -13.47
N PRO A 234 0.18 -27.76 -14.35
CA PRO A 234 0.86 -27.82 -15.63
C PRO A 234 2.33 -28.25 -15.51
N GLN A 235 2.90 -28.85 -16.56
CA GLN A 235 4.33 -29.23 -16.52
C GLN A 235 5.25 -28.01 -16.52
N ASN A 236 5.00 -27.06 -17.41
CA ASN A 236 5.82 -25.87 -17.57
C ASN A 236 4.94 -24.66 -17.31
N ASP A 237 5.21 -23.99 -16.19
CA ASP A 237 4.48 -22.81 -15.74
C ASP A 237 5.45 -21.99 -14.89
N LEU A 238 5.98 -20.92 -15.48
CA LEU A 238 6.80 -19.92 -14.81
C LEU A 238 5.94 -18.70 -14.54
N LYS A 239 6.03 -18.25 -13.30
CA LYS A 239 5.41 -17.01 -12.88
C LYS A 239 6.49 -15.97 -12.62
N CYS A 240 6.35 -14.82 -13.27
CA CYS A 240 7.08 -13.62 -12.91
C CYS A 240 6.41 -13.04 -11.66
N ASN A 241 6.89 -13.45 -10.49
CA ASN A 241 6.17 -13.26 -9.24
C ASN A 241 6.17 -11.79 -8.80
N GLU A 242 7.35 -11.17 -8.71
CA GLU A 242 7.50 -9.76 -8.33
C GLU A 242 8.71 -9.14 -9.01
N GLY A 243 8.57 -7.95 -9.58
CA GLY A 243 9.70 -7.19 -10.11
C GLY A 243 10.38 -6.36 -9.03
N PHE A 244 11.64 -5.99 -9.20
CA PHE A 244 12.36 -5.06 -8.33
C PHE A 244 13.31 -4.15 -9.12
N LEU A 245 13.53 -2.94 -8.61
CA LEU A 245 14.39 -1.91 -9.19
C LEU A 245 15.40 -1.40 -8.16
N ALA A 246 16.64 -1.16 -8.57
CA ALA A 246 17.65 -0.57 -7.71
C ALA A 246 18.61 0.35 -8.46
N GLN A 247 18.96 1.46 -7.82
CA GLN A 247 19.97 2.45 -8.22
C GLN A 247 21.02 2.39 -7.10
N THR A 248 22.26 1.98 -7.41
CA THR A 248 23.19 1.35 -6.44
C THR A 248 23.90 2.32 -5.48
N ASN A 249 23.95 2.02 -4.17
CA ASN A 249 25.13 1.37 -3.53
C ASN A 249 24.78 0.25 -2.51
N VAL A 250 23.60 -0.36 -2.63
CA VAL A 250 23.12 -1.42 -1.72
C VAL A 250 23.58 -2.80 -2.22
N SER A 251 23.97 -3.70 -1.30
CA SER A 251 24.30 -5.08 -1.67
C SER A 251 23.06 -5.79 -2.22
N TYR A 252 23.24 -6.69 -3.20
CA TYR A 252 22.12 -7.46 -3.77
C TYR A 252 21.32 -8.20 -2.68
N ASP A 253 22.02 -8.76 -1.69
CA ASP A 253 21.41 -9.45 -0.55
C ASP A 253 20.56 -8.51 0.31
N ASP A 254 20.96 -7.23 0.46
CA ASP A 254 20.20 -6.21 1.18
C ASP A 254 18.97 -5.73 0.40
N LEU A 255 19.01 -5.70 -0.94
CA LEU A 255 17.87 -5.28 -1.76
C LEU A 255 16.75 -6.30 -1.73
N VAL A 256 17.06 -7.59 -1.88
CA VAL A 256 16.06 -8.67 -1.80
C VAL A 256 15.56 -8.87 -0.36
N ALA A 257 16.41 -8.62 0.64
CA ALA A 257 16.02 -8.75 2.05
C ALA A 257 15.27 -7.53 2.60
N ARG A 258 15.44 -6.32 2.02
CA ARG A 258 14.90 -5.07 2.57
C ARG A 258 13.93 -4.33 1.64
N ASN A 259 13.88 -4.68 0.34
CA ASN A 259 12.97 -4.15 -0.68
C ASN A 259 12.80 -2.61 -0.65
N LEU A 260 13.91 -1.88 -0.54
CA LEU A 260 13.93 -0.42 -0.47
C LEU A 260 14.01 0.18 -1.87
N GLU A 261 12.88 0.67 -2.39
CA GLU A 261 12.86 1.34 -3.69
C GLU A 261 12.53 2.82 -3.55
N TYR A 262 13.33 3.68 -4.20
CA TYR A 262 12.98 5.08 -4.42
C TYR A 262 12.02 5.15 -5.61
N THR A 263 10.77 5.51 -5.35
CA THR A 263 9.77 5.77 -6.40
C THR A 263 9.91 7.19 -6.97
N ILE A 264 10.61 8.08 -6.25
CA ILE A 264 11.08 9.38 -6.74
C ILE A 264 12.58 9.46 -6.48
N ASN A 265 13.38 9.57 -7.54
CA ASN A 265 14.80 9.86 -7.44
C ASN A 265 15.15 11.16 -8.15
N THR A 266 16.25 11.82 -7.78
CA THR A 266 16.78 12.98 -8.49
C THR A 266 17.73 12.53 -9.60
N LEU A 267 17.84 13.31 -10.68
CA LEU A 267 18.89 13.12 -11.68
C LEU A 267 20.29 13.23 -11.08
N GLU A 268 20.43 14.03 -10.01
CA GLU A 268 21.68 14.17 -9.28
C GLU A 268 22.08 12.88 -8.54
N GLN A 269 21.12 12.07 -8.11
CA GLN A 269 21.32 10.75 -7.49
C GLN A 269 21.07 9.59 -8.43
N SER A 270 20.90 9.83 -9.74
CA SER A 270 20.75 8.75 -10.71
C SER A 270 22.04 7.94 -10.81
N SER A 271 21.94 6.63 -10.59
CA SER A 271 23.02 5.66 -10.77
C SER A 271 22.58 4.56 -11.76
N PRO A 272 23.52 3.71 -12.26
CA PRO A 272 23.18 2.60 -13.15
C PRO A 272 22.11 1.69 -12.55
N LEU A 273 21.06 1.40 -13.32
CA LEU A 273 19.93 0.63 -12.86
C LEU A 273 20.26 -0.87 -12.82
N ILE A 274 19.98 -1.50 -11.69
CA ILE A 274 19.84 -2.95 -11.56
C ILE A 274 18.34 -3.24 -11.52
N VAL A 275 17.91 -4.20 -12.32
CA VAL A 275 16.50 -4.62 -12.39
C VAL A 275 16.42 -6.13 -12.25
N GLY A 276 15.28 -6.65 -11.83
CA GLY A 276 15.09 -8.10 -11.80
C GLY A 276 13.70 -8.48 -11.35
N ALA A 277 13.49 -9.79 -11.24
CA ALA A 277 12.26 -10.33 -10.72
C ALA A 277 12.53 -11.54 -9.83
N THR A 278 11.65 -11.75 -8.84
CA THR A 278 11.47 -13.07 -8.24
C THR A 278 10.68 -13.91 -9.23
N VAL A 279 11.18 -15.11 -9.51
CA VAL A 279 10.61 -16.06 -10.45
C VAL A 279 10.22 -17.31 -9.70
N LEU A 280 8.95 -17.69 -9.80
CA LEU A 280 8.43 -18.93 -9.25
C LEU A 280 8.28 -19.95 -10.38
N ASN A 281 8.85 -21.14 -10.21
CA ASN A 281 8.42 -22.28 -11.00
C ASN A 281 7.12 -22.83 -10.41
N ASN A 282 6.00 -22.40 -10.97
CA ASN A 282 4.66 -22.84 -10.60
C ASN A 282 4.30 -24.19 -11.23
N GLY A 283 5.11 -24.66 -12.19
CA GLY A 283 4.96 -25.92 -12.89
C GLY A 283 5.47 -27.14 -12.12
N SER A 284 5.04 -28.31 -12.58
CA SER A 284 5.43 -29.61 -12.04
C SER A 284 6.76 -30.16 -12.56
N ALA A 285 7.31 -29.57 -13.63
CA ALA A 285 8.62 -29.93 -14.18
C ALA A 285 9.66 -28.85 -13.87
N ALA A 286 10.91 -29.27 -13.66
CA ALA A 286 12.02 -28.34 -13.51
C ALA A 286 12.24 -27.54 -14.81
N GLN A 287 12.41 -26.23 -14.69
CA GLN A 287 12.60 -25.32 -15.82
C GLN A 287 14.09 -25.01 -15.98
N SER A 288 14.63 -25.18 -17.19
CA SER A 288 16.06 -24.99 -17.45
C SER A 288 16.32 -23.70 -18.22
N ASN A 289 17.49 -23.09 -17.98
CA ASN A 289 17.90 -21.83 -18.61
C ASN A 289 16.86 -20.72 -18.46
N VAL A 290 16.35 -20.54 -17.24
CA VAL A 290 15.36 -19.50 -16.94
C VAL A 290 16.03 -18.13 -17.08
N THR A 291 15.42 -17.23 -17.84
CA THR A 291 15.92 -15.87 -18.06
C THR A 291 14.85 -14.84 -17.77
N VAL A 292 15.28 -13.71 -17.20
CA VAL A 292 14.46 -12.49 -17.12
C VAL A 292 14.90 -11.53 -18.22
N GLU A 293 13.96 -10.96 -18.95
CA GLU A 293 14.17 -9.85 -19.88
C GLU A 293 13.52 -8.59 -19.32
N ALA A 294 14.25 -7.49 -19.32
CA ALA A 294 13.77 -6.18 -18.92
C ALA A 294 13.79 -5.22 -20.10
N THR A 295 12.64 -4.61 -20.41
CA THR A 295 12.54 -3.48 -21.33
C THR A 295 12.36 -2.20 -20.54
N ILE A 296 13.31 -1.27 -20.70
CA ILE A 296 13.29 0.03 -20.03
C ILE A 296 12.77 1.09 -21.01
N THR A 297 11.82 1.88 -20.54
CA THR A 297 11.21 3.00 -21.25
C THR A 297 11.38 4.27 -20.42
N GLN A 298 11.94 5.32 -21.01
CA GLN A 298 12.01 6.66 -20.39
C GLN A 298 11.13 7.62 -21.18
N ASN A 299 10.17 8.25 -20.50
CA ASN A 299 9.23 9.20 -21.10
C ASN A 299 8.53 8.66 -22.37
N GLY A 300 8.08 7.40 -22.31
CA GLY A 300 7.41 6.71 -23.42
C GLY A 300 8.33 6.26 -24.57
N THR A 301 9.64 6.42 -24.43
CA THR A 301 10.63 5.94 -25.42
C THR A 301 11.44 4.77 -24.86
N VAL A 302 11.44 3.63 -25.55
CA VAL A 302 12.27 2.48 -25.18
C VAL A 302 13.75 2.86 -25.31
N VAL A 303 14.49 2.79 -24.19
CA VAL A 303 15.91 3.13 -24.11
C VAL A 303 16.81 1.91 -24.16
N GLY A 304 16.28 0.72 -23.86
CA GLY A 304 17.01 -0.54 -24.01
C GLY A 304 16.21 -1.75 -23.56
N THR A 305 16.64 -2.91 -24.05
CA THR A 305 16.17 -4.23 -23.63
C THR A 305 17.38 -5.03 -23.17
N TYR A 306 17.27 -5.64 -22.00
CA TYR A 306 18.38 -6.31 -21.32
C TYR A 306 17.92 -7.71 -20.89
N THR A 307 18.78 -8.70 -21.02
CA THR A 307 18.47 -10.09 -20.65
C THR A 307 19.45 -10.55 -19.58
N SER A 308 18.95 -11.28 -18.58
CA SER A 308 19.77 -11.85 -17.53
C SER A 308 20.70 -12.94 -18.06
N ALA A 309 21.71 -13.31 -17.26
CA ALA A 309 22.34 -14.62 -17.44
C ALA A 309 21.29 -15.73 -17.21
N PRO A 310 21.38 -16.87 -17.91
CA PRO A 310 20.45 -17.98 -17.71
C PRO A 310 20.67 -18.60 -16.33
N TYR A 311 19.57 -18.70 -15.58
CA TYR A 311 19.50 -19.47 -14.34
C TYR A 311 19.41 -20.96 -14.72
N PRO A 312 20.34 -21.83 -14.26
CA PRO A 312 20.52 -23.16 -14.85
C PRO A 312 19.29 -24.05 -14.78
N VAL A 313 18.71 -24.24 -13.59
CA VAL A 313 17.53 -25.10 -13.36
C VAL A 313 16.75 -24.61 -12.15
N LEU A 314 15.51 -24.16 -12.35
CA LEU A 314 14.57 -23.81 -11.30
C LEU A 314 13.66 -25.03 -11.02
N ALA A 315 13.77 -25.62 -9.83
CA ALA A 315 12.99 -26.80 -9.45
C ALA A 315 11.50 -26.45 -9.24
N PRO A 316 10.57 -27.42 -9.33
CA PRO A 316 9.16 -27.19 -9.03
C PRO A 316 8.94 -26.55 -7.65
N ASN A 317 8.09 -25.52 -7.59
CA ASN A 317 7.81 -24.67 -6.42
C ASN A 317 9.02 -23.89 -5.88
N GLN A 318 10.15 -23.85 -6.60
CA GLN A 318 11.26 -23.01 -6.23
C GLN A 318 10.97 -21.57 -6.65
N LEU A 319 11.02 -20.66 -5.68
CA LEU A 319 11.09 -19.23 -5.88
C LEU A 319 12.55 -18.81 -5.81
N ASP A 320 13.03 -18.07 -6.80
CA ASP A 320 14.38 -17.51 -6.76
C ASP A 320 14.42 -16.13 -7.43
N SER A 321 15.45 -15.34 -7.15
CA SER A 321 15.61 -13.99 -7.68
C SER A 321 16.59 -13.99 -8.85
N ILE A 322 16.18 -13.39 -9.96
CA ILE A 322 17.02 -13.24 -11.16
C ILE A 322 17.13 -11.76 -11.49
N TYR A 323 18.37 -11.26 -11.59
CA TYR A 323 18.66 -9.85 -11.79
C TYR A 323 19.50 -9.58 -13.05
N ILE A 324 19.48 -8.32 -13.45
CA ILE A 324 20.12 -7.76 -14.63
C ILE A 324 20.83 -6.48 -14.22
N VAL A 325 22.16 -6.44 -14.39
CA VAL A 325 22.94 -5.21 -14.27
C VAL A 325 22.91 -4.53 -15.64
N THR A 326 22.09 -3.50 -15.79
CA THR A 326 21.81 -2.91 -17.11
C THR A 326 22.94 -2.00 -17.60
N GLY A 327 23.68 -1.40 -16.65
CA GLY A 327 24.66 -0.35 -16.94
C GLY A 327 24.05 0.95 -17.47
N TRP A 328 22.72 1.03 -17.56
CA TRP A 328 21.99 2.19 -18.03
C TRP A 328 21.60 3.10 -16.87
N THR A 329 21.82 4.40 -17.03
CA THR A 329 21.51 5.42 -16.01
C THR A 329 20.48 6.39 -16.57
N PRO A 330 19.40 6.70 -15.83
CA PRO A 330 18.46 7.73 -16.23
C PRO A 330 19.15 9.10 -16.38
N ASN A 331 18.88 9.79 -17.50
CA ASN A 331 19.55 11.05 -17.84
C ASN A 331 18.59 12.22 -18.18
N GLN A 332 17.29 12.03 -18.01
CA GLN A 332 16.24 13.02 -18.25
C GLN A 332 15.22 12.96 -17.14
N VAL A 333 14.63 14.10 -16.79
CA VAL A 333 13.50 14.19 -15.86
C VAL A 333 12.28 13.49 -16.45
N GLY A 334 11.49 12.84 -15.60
CA GLY A 334 10.23 12.21 -15.94
C GLY A 334 10.18 10.73 -15.58
N ASN A 335 9.24 10.00 -16.18
CA ASN A 335 8.93 8.63 -15.81
C ASN A 335 9.92 7.64 -16.43
N VAL A 336 10.32 6.67 -15.61
CA VAL A 336 11.03 5.47 -16.04
C VAL A 336 10.14 4.28 -15.74
N GLU A 337 9.81 3.53 -16.78
CA GLU A 337 9.00 2.32 -16.73
C GLU A 337 9.89 1.13 -17.11
N VAL A 338 9.75 0.04 -16.37
CA VAL A 338 10.50 -1.20 -16.58
C VAL A 338 9.50 -2.34 -16.66
N SER A 339 9.40 -2.94 -17.84
CA SER A 339 8.60 -4.14 -18.05
C SER A 339 9.51 -5.36 -17.99
N LEU A 340 9.21 -6.26 -17.06
CA LEU A 340 9.98 -7.49 -16.82
C LEU A 340 9.17 -8.68 -17.33
N SER A 341 9.82 -9.58 -18.03
CA SER A 341 9.23 -10.85 -18.48
C SER A 341 10.16 -12.01 -18.17
N VAL A 342 9.60 -13.18 -17.90
CA VAL A 342 10.36 -14.41 -17.67
C VAL A 342 10.13 -15.43 -18.78
N SER A 343 11.16 -16.23 -19.05
CA SER A 343 11.10 -17.33 -20.02
C SER A 343 12.09 -18.44 -19.67
N SER A 344 11.96 -19.59 -20.31
CA SER A 344 12.90 -20.72 -20.22
C SER A 344 12.97 -21.50 -21.54
N ASP A 345 13.72 -22.61 -21.56
CA ASP A 345 13.76 -23.51 -22.73
C ASP A 345 12.42 -24.18 -23.03
N SER A 346 11.51 -24.25 -22.04
CA SER A 346 10.21 -24.89 -22.18
C SER A 346 9.14 -23.90 -22.63
N THR A 347 8.15 -24.38 -23.40
CA THR A 347 6.96 -23.58 -23.68
C THR A 347 6.08 -23.52 -22.44
N ASP A 348 5.87 -22.30 -21.95
CA ASP A 348 4.99 -22.02 -20.84
C ASP A 348 3.52 -22.26 -21.20
N VAL A 349 2.77 -22.83 -20.26
CA VAL A 349 1.35 -23.12 -20.39
C VAL A 349 0.48 -21.92 -20.02
N ASP A 350 0.92 -21.07 -19.08
CA ASP A 350 0.28 -19.82 -18.71
C ASP A 350 1.22 -18.64 -19.00
N VAL A 351 0.85 -17.81 -19.96
CA VAL A 351 1.67 -16.65 -20.33
C VAL A 351 1.16 -15.36 -19.71
N SER A 352 0.05 -15.41 -18.95
CA SER A 352 -0.60 -14.22 -18.40
C SER A 352 0.06 -13.70 -17.14
N ASP A 353 0.81 -14.54 -16.44
CA ASP A 353 1.55 -14.24 -15.21
C ASP A 353 3.08 -14.21 -15.42
N ASN A 354 3.49 -14.21 -16.69
CA ASN A 354 4.89 -14.20 -17.10
C ASN A 354 5.50 -12.78 -17.13
N THR A 355 4.75 -11.75 -16.75
CA THR A 355 5.17 -10.35 -16.82
C THR A 355 4.82 -9.56 -15.56
N VAL A 356 5.70 -8.63 -15.17
CA VAL A 356 5.46 -7.65 -14.10
C VAL A 356 6.07 -6.31 -14.49
N ASP A 357 5.36 -5.22 -14.23
CA ASP A 357 5.82 -3.87 -14.52
C ASP A 357 6.21 -3.14 -13.23
N ARG A 358 7.27 -2.34 -13.32
CA ARG A 358 7.71 -1.42 -12.25
C ARG A 358 7.95 -0.04 -12.83
N SER A 359 7.84 0.98 -12.01
CA SER A 359 8.17 2.34 -12.42
C SER A 359 8.68 3.18 -11.26
N PHE A 360 9.46 4.19 -11.60
CA PHE A 360 9.84 5.27 -10.72
C PHE A 360 9.94 6.55 -11.54
N ARG A 361 10.08 7.67 -10.85
CA ARG A 361 10.16 8.99 -11.47
C ARG A 361 11.47 9.65 -11.14
N THR A 362 12.06 10.27 -12.15
CA THR A 362 13.26 11.09 -12.01
C THR A 362 12.88 12.56 -11.96
N THR A 363 13.43 13.29 -10.97
CA THR A 363 13.22 14.72 -10.77
C THR A 363 14.50 15.49 -11.05
N GLY A 364 14.38 16.81 -11.22
CA GLY A 364 15.51 17.69 -11.43
C GLY A 364 15.28 19.05 -10.82
N PRO A 365 16.23 19.99 -10.99
CA PRO A 365 16.19 21.32 -10.37
C PRO A 365 15.05 22.23 -10.86
N SER A 366 14.33 21.87 -11.92
CA SER A 366 13.20 22.61 -12.46
C SER A 366 12.13 21.67 -13.00
N GLY A 367 10.85 21.91 -12.67
CA GLY A 367 9.72 21.16 -13.23
C GLY A 367 8.42 21.35 -12.43
N PRO A 368 7.25 21.02 -13.02
CA PRO A 368 5.94 21.16 -12.37
C PRO A 368 5.71 20.22 -11.18
N GLU A 369 6.67 19.36 -10.87
CA GLU A 369 6.45 18.13 -10.12
C GLU A 369 7.38 17.97 -8.89
N GLY A 370 7.98 19.08 -8.42
CA GLY A 370 8.69 19.13 -7.13
C GLY A 370 10.23 19.08 -7.21
N TRP A 371 10.83 20.26 -7.24
CA TRP A 371 12.00 20.68 -6.42
C TRP A 371 13.19 19.73 -6.20
N ASN A 372 13.65 18.96 -7.21
CA ASN A 372 14.80 18.05 -7.07
C ASN A 372 14.71 17.21 -5.78
N THR A 373 13.62 16.46 -5.65
CA THR A 373 13.32 15.71 -4.43
C THR A 373 13.58 14.22 -4.59
N MET A 374 13.97 13.57 -3.50
CA MET A 374 14.01 12.12 -3.35
C MET A 374 12.88 11.68 -2.42
N GLY A 375 12.28 10.53 -2.72
CA GLY A 375 11.21 9.97 -1.90
C GLY A 375 10.91 8.51 -2.20
N HIS A 376 10.34 7.83 -1.22
CA HIS A 376 9.83 6.46 -1.34
C HIS A 376 8.36 6.39 -1.77
N ASP A 377 7.69 7.53 -1.88
CA ASP A 377 6.30 7.65 -2.32
C ASP A 377 6.18 8.05 -3.81
N ALA A 378 5.10 7.66 -4.49
CA ALA A 378 4.91 7.90 -5.92
C ALA A 378 4.45 9.33 -6.28
N GLY A 379 4.60 10.32 -5.40
CA GLY A 379 4.26 11.71 -5.70
C GLY A 379 2.85 12.11 -5.30
N LEU A 380 1.96 11.14 -5.11
CA LEU A 380 0.52 11.30 -4.98
C LEU A 380 0.04 10.86 -3.60
N ASN A 381 -0.93 11.59 -3.05
CA ASN A 381 -1.64 11.18 -1.85
C ASN A 381 -2.83 10.28 -2.27
N SER A 382 -2.68 8.97 -2.07
CA SER A 382 -3.69 7.95 -2.38
C SER A 382 -3.91 6.96 -1.22
N GLY A 383 -3.44 7.30 -0.03
CA GLY A 383 -3.62 6.52 1.19
C GLY A 383 -4.11 7.35 2.37
N ASP A 384 -4.07 6.73 3.55
CA ASP A 384 -4.41 7.36 4.83
C ASP A 384 -3.32 8.33 5.30
N PHE A 385 -3.32 8.66 6.59
CA PHE A 385 -2.33 9.55 7.20
C PHE A 385 -1.71 8.92 8.44
N PHE A 386 -0.47 9.31 8.73
CA PHE A 386 0.13 9.09 10.04
C PHE A 386 -0.13 10.27 10.96
N ARG A 387 -0.40 9.97 12.23
CA ARG A 387 -0.65 10.95 13.28
C ARG A 387 0.53 11.05 14.23
N ILE A 388 1.01 12.28 14.46
CA ILE A 388 2.03 12.63 15.45
C ILE A 388 1.34 13.42 16.58
N GLY A 389 1.38 12.96 17.84
CA GLY A 389 0.79 13.68 18.99
C GLY A 389 0.18 12.81 20.13
N THR A 390 -0.43 13.51 21.11
CA THR A 390 -0.59 13.19 22.56
C THR A 390 -0.96 11.79 23.06
N ASN A 391 -1.41 10.87 22.22
CA ASN A 391 -1.78 9.50 22.63
C ASN A 391 -0.93 8.42 21.96
N GLN A 392 -0.01 8.79 21.08
CA GLN A 392 0.98 7.88 20.50
C GLN A 392 2.36 8.35 20.95
N GLN A 393 3.24 7.43 21.35
CA GLN A 393 4.58 7.74 21.87
C GLN A 393 5.51 8.38 20.83
N LEU A 394 4.98 8.88 19.70
CA LEU A 394 5.71 9.34 18.52
C LEU A 394 6.04 10.83 18.61
N GLN A 395 7.31 11.15 18.42
CA GLN A 395 7.85 12.50 18.28
C GLN A 395 8.11 12.90 16.83
N GLY A 396 8.39 11.96 15.93
CA GLY A 396 8.63 12.30 14.53
C GLY A 396 8.48 11.12 13.58
N ILE A 397 8.29 11.43 12.29
CA ILE A 397 8.08 10.44 11.22
C ILE A 397 8.80 10.82 9.93
N GLY A 398 9.31 9.82 9.20
CA GLY A 398 9.89 10.00 7.88
C GLY A 398 10.65 8.77 7.39
N HIS A 399 11.74 8.99 6.65
CA HIS A 399 12.45 7.93 5.93
C HIS A 399 13.96 7.98 6.11
N LYS A 400 14.59 6.83 5.86
CA LYS A 400 16.03 6.71 5.60
C LYS A 400 16.31 7.07 4.14
N TYR A 401 17.40 7.77 3.88
CA TYR A 401 17.91 8.17 2.57
C TYR A 401 19.37 7.76 2.45
N GLU A 402 19.72 7.27 1.27
CA GLU A 402 21.05 6.81 0.88
C GLU A 402 21.52 7.73 -0.24
N ILE A 403 22.79 8.16 -0.15
CA ILE A 403 23.36 9.14 -1.08
C ILE A 403 24.45 8.45 -1.89
N ASP A 404 24.27 8.43 -3.21
CA ASP A 404 25.19 7.77 -4.13
C ASP A 404 26.32 8.72 -4.57
N ASN A 405 26.00 10.00 -4.77
CA ASN A 405 26.91 10.94 -5.42
C ASN A 405 27.51 11.96 -4.43
N ALA A 406 28.85 12.04 -4.44
CA ALA A 406 29.59 12.96 -3.59
C ALA A 406 29.35 14.43 -3.96
N GLY A 407 29.28 15.29 -2.95
CA GLY A 407 29.05 16.72 -3.13
C GLY A 407 27.58 17.09 -3.24
N SER A 408 26.68 16.14 -3.04
CA SER A 408 25.25 16.39 -2.99
C SER A 408 24.85 17.19 -1.77
N LEU A 409 23.77 17.94 -1.95
CA LEU A 409 23.34 18.95 -0.99
C LEU A 409 21.90 18.68 -0.54
N ALA A 410 21.62 18.88 0.74
CA ALA A 410 20.27 18.90 1.29
C ALA A 410 19.88 20.31 1.73
N TYR A 411 18.64 20.71 1.42
CA TYR A 411 18.12 22.06 1.69
C TYR A 411 16.97 22.09 2.68
N GLY A 412 16.32 20.96 2.89
CA GLY A 412 15.17 20.84 3.76
C GLY A 412 14.34 19.61 3.41
N LEU A 413 13.17 19.53 4.01
CA LEU A 413 12.21 18.46 3.74
C LEU A 413 10.97 19.04 3.09
N SER A 414 10.32 18.23 2.26
CA SER A 414 8.99 18.55 1.76
C SER A 414 7.99 17.49 2.19
N THR A 415 6.82 17.91 2.65
CA THR A 415 5.81 17.02 3.22
C THR A 415 4.38 17.50 2.93
N PHE A 416 3.40 16.63 3.13
CA PHE A 416 1.98 16.94 2.93
C PHE A 416 1.25 16.82 4.26
N PHE A 417 0.87 17.96 4.83
CA PHE A 417 -0.05 17.98 5.95
C PHE A 417 -1.47 17.80 5.46
N VAL A 418 -2.30 17.05 6.19
CA VAL A 418 -3.68 16.76 5.80
C VAL A 418 -4.67 17.20 6.86
N ASP A 419 -5.96 17.14 6.50
CA ASP A 419 -7.08 17.41 7.41
C ASP A 419 -6.97 16.63 8.73
N GLY A 420 -7.44 17.25 9.81
CA GLY A 420 -7.30 16.75 11.18
C GLY A 420 -6.01 17.16 11.90
N THR A 421 -5.06 17.78 11.19
CA THR A 421 -3.96 18.54 11.80
C THR A 421 -4.50 19.75 12.55
N THR A 422 -4.00 20.00 13.76
CA THR A 422 -4.35 21.18 14.55
C THR A 422 -3.70 22.42 13.92
N LEU A 423 -4.49 23.43 13.57
CA LEU A 423 -3.97 24.69 13.06
C LEU A 423 -3.18 25.41 14.15
N GLY A 424 -2.02 25.97 13.80
CA GLY A 424 -1.06 26.52 14.74
C GLY A 424 -0.10 25.49 15.34
N ALA A 425 -0.25 24.20 15.03
CA ALA A 425 0.69 23.16 15.44
C ALA A 425 2.10 23.49 14.93
N LEU A 426 3.10 23.19 15.76
CA LEU A 426 4.50 23.44 15.46
C LEU A 426 5.19 22.13 15.06
N VAL A 427 6.01 22.19 14.02
CA VAL A 427 6.85 21.06 13.57
C VAL A 427 8.27 21.51 13.27
N THR A 428 9.20 20.56 13.27
CA THR A 428 10.58 20.73 12.81
C THR A 428 10.87 19.71 11.71
N ALA A 429 11.63 20.13 10.70
CA ALA A 429 12.27 19.21 9.77
C ALA A 429 13.66 18.87 10.30
N GLU A 430 13.96 17.59 10.48
CA GLU A 430 15.19 17.11 11.11
C GLU A 430 15.92 16.13 10.19
N LEU A 431 17.23 16.25 10.13
CA LEU A 431 18.14 15.37 9.40
C LEU A 431 19.14 14.78 10.38
N TYR A 432 19.23 13.45 10.43
CA TYR A 432 20.19 12.72 11.24
C TYR A 432 21.16 11.97 10.33
N THR A 433 22.42 11.87 10.73
CA THR A 433 23.37 10.91 10.14
C THR A 433 23.32 9.60 10.91
N ASP A 434 23.47 8.50 10.19
CA ASP A 434 23.58 7.15 10.71
C ASP A 434 24.87 6.52 10.18
N ASP A 435 25.72 6.10 11.12
CA ASP A 435 26.98 5.39 10.82
C ASP A 435 26.88 3.87 11.06
N GLY A 436 25.67 3.37 11.30
CA GLY A 436 25.37 1.99 11.64
C GLY A 436 25.49 1.68 13.14
N THR A 437 25.93 2.65 13.95
CA THR A 437 26.05 2.48 15.42
C THR A 437 25.25 3.51 16.21
N ASP A 438 25.30 4.79 15.80
CA ASP A 438 24.63 5.89 16.49
C ASP A 438 23.91 6.81 15.50
N LEU A 439 22.78 7.38 15.94
CA LEU A 439 22.03 8.39 15.19
C LEU A 439 22.35 9.77 15.75
N THR A 440 22.93 10.63 14.90
CA THR A 440 23.38 11.97 15.29
C THR A 440 22.59 13.03 14.53
N LEU A 441 21.95 13.96 15.25
CA LEU A 441 21.26 15.09 14.64
C LEU A 441 22.27 15.96 13.88
N MET A 442 22.13 16.01 12.57
CA MET A 442 22.97 16.79 11.68
C MET A 442 22.42 18.20 11.49
N ALA A 443 21.10 18.32 11.31
CA ALA A 443 20.43 19.60 11.13
C ALA A 443 18.96 19.54 11.53
N ALA A 444 18.41 20.71 11.88
CA ALA A 444 16.99 20.91 12.12
C ALA A 444 16.55 22.26 11.54
N SER A 445 15.28 22.40 11.20
CA SER A 445 14.64 23.69 10.95
C SER A 445 14.28 24.39 12.26
N ASP A 446 14.02 25.69 12.18
CA ASP A 446 13.23 26.45 13.13
C ASP A 446 11.82 25.84 13.23
N LEU A 447 11.12 26.18 14.31
CA LEU A 447 9.73 25.78 14.50
C LEU A 447 8.87 26.36 13.36
N PHE A 448 8.31 25.46 12.58
CA PHE A 448 7.40 25.77 11.48
C PHE A 448 5.95 25.67 11.97
N THR A 449 5.21 26.77 11.85
CA THR A 449 3.78 26.82 12.19
C THR A 449 2.92 26.33 11.03
N ILE A 450 2.11 25.31 11.28
CA ILE A 450 1.14 24.80 10.31
C ILE A 450 -0.09 25.70 10.29
N GLU A 451 -0.46 26.15 9.10
CA GLU A 451 -1.54 27.09 8.85
C GLU A 451 -2.58 26.43 7.94
N SER A 452 -3.77 27.01 7.83
CA SER A 452 -4.86 26.42 7.05
C SER A 452 -4.50 26.16 5.59
N PHE A 453 -3.65 26.99 4.99
CA PHE A 453 -3.20 26.84 3.60
C PHE A 453 -2.05 25.83 3.41
N HIS A 454 -1.48 25.31 4.49
CA HIS A 454 -0.50 24.21 4.46
C HIS A 454 -1.18 22.84 4.41
N LEU A 455 -2.50 22.77 4.64
CA LEU A 455 -3.26 21.53 4.59
C LEU A 455 -3.61 21.19 3.13
N SER A 456 -3.24 19.99 2.72
CA SER A 456 -3.62 19.37 1.46
C SER A 456 -4.95 18.62 1.62
N GLY A 457 -5.88 18.87 0.69
CA GLY A 457 -7.09 18.04 0.56
C GLY A 457 -6.79 16.76 -0.21
N ALA A 458 -7.71 15.78 -0.16
CA ALA A 458 -7.61 14.59 -1.00
C ALA A 458 -7.52 14.99 -2.50
N GLY A 459 -6.42 14.62 -3.17
CA GLY A 459 -6.12 14.99 -4.56
C GLY A 459 -5.33 16.28 -4.77
N ASP A 460 -4.94 17.00 -3.70
CA ASP A 460 -4.05 18.15 -3.78
C ASP A 460 -2.57 17.70 -3.81
N SER A 461 -1.75 18.31 -4.66
CA SER A 461 -0.43 17.78 -5.08
C SER A 461 0.75 18.68 -4.75
N VAL A 462 0.54 19.72 -3.92
CA VAL A 462 1.61 20.66 -3.56
C VAL A 462 2.18 20.33 -2.17
N PRO A 463 3.43 19.84 -2.08
CA PRO A 463 4.07 19.63 -0.79
C PRO A 463 4.44 20.97 -0.14
N VAL A 464 4.38 21.01 1.19
CA VAL A 464 4.93 22.07 2.04
C VAL A 464 6.44 21.85 2.18
N PHE A 465 7.23 22.85 1.84
CA PHE A 465 8.68 22.83 2.02
C PHE A 465 9.07 23.49 3.35
N ILE A 466 9.86 22.79 4.15
CA ILE A 466 10.43 23.25 5.41
C ILE A 466 11.96 23.23 5.27
N PRO A 467 12.62 24.39 5.16
CA PRO A 467 14.07 24.47 5.00
C PRO A 467 14.80 24.07 6.28
N PHE A 468 16.00 23.48 6.14
CA PHE A 468 16.91 23.37 7.27
C PHE A 468 17.50 24.73 7.61
N ASP A 469 17.69 25.01 8.91
CA ASP A 469 18.39 26.22 9.33
C ASP A 469 19.89 26.00 9.47
N ALA A 470 20.65 27.04 9.12
CA ALA A 470 22.07 27.07 9.40
C ALA A 470 22.29 27.18 10.91
N ILE A 471 23.34 26.52 11.42
CA ILE A 471 23.85 26.73 12.78
C ILE A 471 24.16 28.23 12.97
N ALA A 472 23.23 28.95 13.60
CA ALA A 472 23.25 30.29 14.22
C ALA A 472 23.95 31.51 13.54
N SER A 473 24.69 31.39 12.44
CA SER A 473 25.53 32.50 11.92
C SER A 473 25.27 32.98 10.48
N ASP A 474 24.27 32.47 9.76
CA ASP A 474 23.91 32.96 8.42
C ASP A 474 22.38 32.90 8.20
N PRO A 475 21.72 33.98 7.76
CA PRO A 475 20.27 34.04 7.52
C PRO A 475 19.79 33.39 6.20
N ASN A 476 20.66 32.68 5.47
CA ASN A 476 20.27 31.86 4.32
C ASN A 476 20.35 30.36 4.70
N PRO A 477 19.45 29.50 4.20
CA PRO A 477 19.63 28.06 4.32
C PRO A 477 20.94 27.68 3.63
N ILE A 478 21.97 27.38 4.42
CA ILE A 478 23.22 26.84 3.89
C ILE A 478 22.90 25.41 3.49
N PRO A 479 23.08 25.02 2.21
CA PRO A 479 22.92 23.63 1.84
C PRO A 479 23.84 22.75 2.67
N LEU A 480 23.30 21.67 3.21
CA LEU A 480 24.04 20.68 3.97
C LEU A 480 24.74 19.74 3.00
N ALA A 481 26.07 19.67 3.06
CA ALA A 481 26.82 18.70 2.28
C ALA A 481 26.56 17.28 2.80
N LEU A 482 26.13 16.40 1.90
CA LEU A 482 25.91 14.99 2.17
C LEU A 482 27.15 14.18 1.79
N ASP A 483 27.45 13.18 2.61
CA ASP A 483 28.54 12.23 2.46
C ASP A 483 27.96 10.88 2.00
N PRO A 484 28.34 10.38 0.81
CA PRO A 484 27.92 9.06 0.33
C PRO A 484 28.35 7.88 1.22
N ALA A 485 29.24 8.10 2.20
CA ALA A 485 29.62 7.08 3.17
C ALA A 485 28.65 6.97 4.36
N LEU A 486 27.65 7.84 4.45
CA LEU A 486 26.68 7.89 5.54
C LEU A 486 25.26 7.66 5.04
N ASP A 487 24.47 7.10 5.92
CA ASP A 487 23.02 7.02 5.77
C ASP A 487 22.37 8.22 6.47
N TYR A 488 21.23 8.66 5.94
CA TYR A 488 20.53 9.84 6.44
C TYR A 488 19.11 9.53 6.86
N TRP A 489 18.66 10.06 7.99
CA TRP A 489 17.25 9.97 8.39
C TRP A 489 16.63 11.35 8.36
N ALA A 490 15.60 11.50 7.52
CA ALA A 490 14.87 12.74 7.32
C ALA A 490 13.48 12.61 7.93
N LEU A 491 13.19 13.43 8.94
CA LEU A 491 12.02 13.30 9.79
C LEU A 491 11.29 14.63 9.94
N ILE A 492 9.96 14.57 9.98
CA ILE A 492 9.13 15.66 10.47
C ILE A 492 8.79 15.35 11.92
N SER A 493 9.28 16.18 12.83
CA SER A 493 9.09 16.04 14.27
C SER A 493 8.05 17.03 14.79
N ASN A 494 7.25 16.60 15.76
CA ASN A 494 6.27 17.44 16.43
C ASN A 494 6.97 18.34 17.45
N GLY A 495 6.89 19.65 17.21
CA GLY A 495 7.50 20.68 18.06
C GLY A 495 6.68 21.01 19.31
N GLY A 496 5.55 20.34 19.54
CA GLY A 496 4.66 20.59 20.67
C GLY A 496 3.79 19.40 21.05
N SER A 497 2.63 19.69 21.63
CA SER A 497 1.62 18.69 22.01
C SER A 497 0.45 18.63 21.05
N ASP A 498 0.48 19.38 19.95
CA ASP A 498 -0.64 19.44 19.02
C ASP A 498 -0.68 18.22 18.11
N THR A 499 -1.84 17.99 17.49
CA THR A 499 -1.98 16.87 16.54
C THR A 499 -1.46 17.30 15.18
N VAL A 500 -0.55 16.51 14.61
CA VAL A 500 -0.05 16.70 13.24
C VAL A 500 -0.33 15.43 12.43
N ASN A 501 -1.00 15.57 11.29
CA ASN A 501 -1.28 14.46 10.38
C ASN A 501 -0.47 14.64 9.08
N ILE A 502 0.26 13.60 8.67
CA ILE A 502 1.05 13.57 7.44
C ILE A 502 0.49 12.53 6.48
N ALA A 503 0.32 12.90 5.21
CA ALA A 503 -0.23 12.02 4.18
C ALA A 503 0.61 10.76 3.91
N THR A 504 -0.04 9.73 3.38
CA THR A 504 0.60 8.52 2.85
C THR A 504 0.14 8.21 1.43
N ASN A 505 0.95 7.47 0.67
CA ASN A 505 0.62 7.16 -0.73
C ASN A 505 -0.37 6.00 -0.84
N GLY A 506 -0.43 5.06 0.11
CA GLY A 506 -1.37 3.93 0.09
C GLY A 506 -1.15 2.89 -1.03
N SER A 507 -0.70 3.30 -2.22
CA SER A 507 -0.51 2.47 -3.40
C SER A 507 0.90 1.87 -3.51
N VAL A 508 1.83 2.28 -2.64
CA VAL A 508 3.18 1.71 -2.57
C VAL A 508 3.22 0.73 -1.39
N ALA A 509 2.81 -0.51 -1.64
CA ALA A 509 2.62 -1.54 -0.59
C ALA A 509 3.91 -2.27 -0.16
N ARG A 510 5.04 -2.06 -0.84
CA ARG A 510 6.28 -2.81 -0.58
C ARG A 510 7.40 -1.86 -0.16
N GLY A 511 7.87 -2.01 1.08
CA GLY A 511 9.12 -1.42 1.54
C GLY A 511 9.10 0.05 1.92
N GLY A 512 7.94 0.66 2.17
CA GLY A 512 7.88 1.99 2.76
C GLY A 512 8.54 1.99 4.14
N LEU A 513 9.80 2.40 4.24
CA LEU A 513 10.49 2.58 5.52
C LEU A 513 9.81 3.69 6.28
N VAL A 514 8.84 3.37 7.13
CA VAL A 514 8.33 4.34 8.07
C VAL A 514 9.21 4.32 9.30
N SER A 515 9.86 5.44 9.52
CA SER A 515 10.80 5.65 10.61
C SER A 515 10.11 6.49 11.65
N LEU A 516 10.05 6.00 12.88
CA LEU A 516 9.36 6.65 13.98
C LEU A 516 10.35 6.99 15.08
N VAL A 517 10.49 8.28 15.43
CA VAL A 517 11.14 8.67 16.69
C VAL A 517 10.09 8.66 17.77
N THR A 518 10.39 8.10 18.93
CA THR A 518 9.52 8.14 20.10
C THR A 518 9.88 9.27 21.07
N ALA A 519 8.99 9.61 22.00
CA ALA A 519 9.21 10.60 23.05
C ALA A 519 10.39 10.27 23.98
N SER A 520 10.84 9.01 24.01
CA SER A 520 12.06 8.59 24.71
C SER A 520 13.33 8.75 23.87
N GLY A 521 13.25 9.33 22.67
CA GLY A 521 14.36 9.44 21.73
C GLY A 521 14.74 8.12 21.05
N GLN A 522 13.93 7.07 21.21
CA GLN A 522 14.17 5.79 20.55
C GLN A 522 13.61 5.83 19.13
N LEU A 523 14.45 5.48 18.16
CA LEU A 523 14.07 5.29 16.77
C LEU A 523 13.61 3.85 16.55
N THR A 524 12.41 3.69 15.99
CA THR A 524 11.84 2.42 15.58
C THR A 524 11.57 2.47 14.08
N GLN A 525 12.16 1.53 13.35
CA GLN A 525 11.93 1.36 11.93
C GLN A 525 10.89 0.26 11.71
N TYR A 526 9.89 0.56 10.88
CA TYR A 526 8.93 -0.43 10.40
C TYR A 526 9.27 -0.78 8.96
N VAL A 527 9.59 -2.05 8.74
CA VAL A 527 9.80 -2.65 7.42
C VAL A 527 8.80 -3.78 7.31
N GLY A 528 7.86 -3.71 6.38
CA GLY A 528 6.85 -4.75 6.21
C GLY A 528 5.99 -4.51 4.98
N GLU A 529 5.52 -5.61 4.39
CA GLU A 529 4.50 -5.59 3.33
C GLU A 529 3.21 -4.96 3.89
N GLY A 530 2.62 -4.03 3.14
CA GLY A 530 1.36 -3.36 3.51
C GLY A 530 1.49 -2.02 4.24
N ASN A 531 2.70 -1.58 4.63
CA ASN A 531 2.86 -0.24 5.23
C ASN A 531 2.89 0.84 4.13
N PRO A 532 2.01 1.85 4.17
CA PRO A 532 2.00 2.89 3.15
C PRO A 532 3.18 3.84 3.34
N ALA A 533 3.86 4.20 2.25
CA ALA A 533 4.92 5.19 2.27
C ALA A 533 4.37 6.56 2.71
N VAL A 534 4.97 7.14 3.75
CA VAL A 534 4.69 8.51 4.21
C VAL A 534 5.24 9.50 3.19
N LEU A 535 4.59 10.64 2.99
CA LEU A 535 5.05 11.64 2.02
C LEU A 535 6.03 12.62 2.70
N VAL A 536 7.20 12.14 3.16
CA VAL A 536 8.31 13.00 3.65
C VAL A 536 9.49 12.87 2.70
N ARG A 537 9.76 13.90 1.91
CA ARG A 537 10.77 13.88 0.83
C ARG A 537 11.98 14.74 1.15
N LEU A 538 13.18 14.25 0.85
CA LEU A 538 14.42 15.02 0.96
C LEU A 538 14.56 15.98 -0.23
N VAL A 539 14.81 17.26 0.03
CA VAL A 539 14.96 18.30 -1.01
C VAL A 539 16.43 18.58 -1.27
N MET A 540 16.85 18.39 -2.53
CA MET A 540 18.27 18.46 -2.94
C MET A 540 18.61 19.66 -3.82
N ALA A 541 17.71 20.61 -4.01
CA ALA A 541 18.00 21.87 -4.72
C ALA A 541 17.57 23.11 -3.93
N ALA A 542 18.25 24.23 -4.19
CA ALA A 542 17.98 25.52 -3.57
C ALA A 542 16.59 26.02 -3.96
N ASN A 543 15.75 26.24 -2.95
CA ASN A 543 14.52 27.01 -3.08
C ASN A 543 14.85 28.49 -2.85
N ASP A 544 14.38 29.39 -3.71
CA ASP A 544 14.50 30.83 -3.51
C ASP A 544 13.60 31.29 -2.32
N VAL A 545 14.07 31.10 -1.08
CA VAL A 545 13.37 31.46 0.16
C VAL A 545 13.21 32.98 0.28
N SER A 546 11.96 33.47 0.34
CA SER A 546 11.63 34.89 0.53
C SER A 546 11.58 35.25 2.01
N VAL A 547 12.30 36.29 2.41
CA VAL A 547 12.37 36.89 3.77
C VAL A 547 10.97 37.27 4.30
N PRO A 548 10.60 36.93 5.56
CA PRO A 548 9.41 37.47 6.21
C PRO A 548 9.70 38.87 6.80
N GLU A 549 8.91 39.89 6.46
CA GLU A 549 8.96 41.19 7.14
C GLU A 549 7.54 41.66 7.57
N ILE A 550 7.42 41.81 8.90
CA ILE A 550 6.44 42.53 9.74
C ILE A 550 4.94 42.25 9.49
N ALA A 551 4.37 41.50 10.45
CA ALA A 551 2.95 41.21 10.62
C ALA A 551 2.11 42.48 10.82
N GLY A 552 1.26 42.78 9.84
CA GLY A 552 0.01 43.51 10.06
C GLY A 552 -1.08 42.56 10.58
N THR A 553 -1.96 43.04 11.45
CA THR A 553 -2.93 42.23 12.21
C THR A 553 -4.30 42.07 11.52
N ASN A 554 -4.40 42.30 10.22
CA ASN A 554 -5.66 42.28 9.48
C ASN A 554 -5.57 41.58 8.13
N ALA A 555 -4.37 41.47 7.55
CA ALA A 555 -4.17 40.81 6.27
C ALA A 555 -2.92 39.95 6.28
N MET A 556 -3.03 38.67 5.90
CA MET A 556 -1.91 37.75 5.73
C MET A 556 -1.70 37.45 4.25
N LEU A 557 -0.50 37.76 3.74
CA LEU A 557 -0.15 37.55 2.34
C LEU A 557 0.59 36.22 2.16
N GLY A 558 0.02 35.30 1.38
CA GLY A 558 0.66 34.02 1.04
C GLY A 558 1.62 34.15 -0.14
N GLN A 559 2.46 33.11 -0.33
CA GLN A 559 3.40 33.07 -1.44
C GLN A 559 2.65 32.83 -2.77
N ASN A 560 3.11 33.47 -3.86
CA ASN A 560 2.51 33.27 -5.17
C ASN A 560 2.78 31.84 -5.66
N MET A 561 1.80 31.21 -6.30
CA MET A 561 1.85 29.81 -6.74
C MET A 561 1.43 29.70 -8.20
N PRO A 562 2.33 29.24 -9.10
CA PRO A 562 3.72 28.86 -8.85
C PRO A 562 4.66 30.07 -8.67
N ASN A 563 5.79 29.86 -7.98
CA ASN A 563 6.96 30.75 -7.94
C ASN A 563 8.24 29.93 -8.19
N PRO A 564 8.93 30.04 -9.35
CA PRO A 564 8.74 31.04 -10.39
C PRO A 564 7.40 30.98 -11.12
N ALA A 565 6.85 32.14 -11.45
CA ALA A 565 5.61 32.31 -12.20
C ALA A 565 5.88 32.20 -13.71
N HIS A 566 5.10 31.37 -14.41
CA HIS A 566 5.14 31.21 -15.87
C HIS A 566 3.76 31.50 -16.46
N LEU A 567 3.66 32.57 -17.26
CA LEU A 567 2.44 33.15 -17.87
C LEU A 567 1.37 33.66 -16.89
N SER A 568 1.20 32.99 -15.74
CA SER A 568 0.27 33.35 -14.69
C SER A 568 0.71 32.78 -13.34
N THR A 569 0.30 33.40 -12.24
CA THR A 569 0.48 32.88 -10.89
C THR A 569 -0.72 33.27 -10.03
N THR A 570 -1.03 32.48 -9.01
CA THR A 570 -2.10 32.77 -8.05
C THR A 570 -1.48 33.23 -6.74
N ILE A 571 -1.90 34.39 -6.25
CA ILE A 571 -1.45 34.95 -4.99
C ILE A 571 -2.60 34.77 -3.97
N PRO A 572 -2.46 33.87 -2.98
CA PRO A 572 -3.41 33.75 -1.90
C PRO A 572 -3.18 34.84 -0.85
N PHE A 573 -4.26 35.31 -0.25
CA PHE A 573 -4.21 36.17 0.93
C PHE A 573 -5.45 35.97 1.80
N GLU A 574 -5.34 36.26 3.09
CA GLU A 574 -6.44 36.18 4.05
C GLU A 574 -6.69 37.54 4.69
N LEU A 575 -7.96 37.83 4.97
CA LEU A 575 -8.39 39.02 5.69
C LEU A 575 -9.13 38.63 6.97
N GLU A 576 -8.66 39.12 8.12
CA GLU A 576 -9.35 38.94 9.40
C GLU A 576 -10.61 39.82 9.51
N ARG A 577 -10.66 40.93 8.78
CA ARG A 577 -11.84 41.81 8.67
C ARG A 577 -11.98 42.34 7.26
N SER A 578 -13.22 42.61 6.87
CA SER A 578 -13.53 43.18 5.57
C SER A 578 -12.76 44.48 5.31
N ALA A 579 -12.06 44.54 4.18
CA ALA A 579 -11.17 45.65 3.86
C ALA A 579 -11.09 45.91 2.36
N LYS A 580 -10.89 47.20 2.01
CA LYS A 580 -10.51 47.59 0.66
C LYS A 580 -9.10 47.10 0.37
N THR A 581 -8.96 46.28 -0.67
CA THR A 581 -7.74 45.52 -0.95
C THR A 581 -7.14 45.90 -2.29
N THR A 582 -5.82 46.11 -2.32
CA THR A 582 -5.06 46.37 -3.55
C THR A 582 -3.79 45.51 -3.56
N LEU A 583 -3.45 44.95 -4.70
CA LEU A 583 -2.18 44.27 -4.93
C LEU A 583 -1.32 45.10 -5.89
N GLU A 584 -0.13 45.48 -5.45
CA GLU A 584 0.88 46.14 -6.29
C GLU A 584 1.97 45.15 -6.65
N VAL A 585 2.53 45.24 -7.85
CA VAL A 585 3.70 44.47 -8.28
C VAL A 585 4.79 45.44 -8.72
N ARG A 586 6.00 45.26 -8.22
CA ARG A 586 7.18 46.10 -8.47
C ARG A 586 8.34 45.24 -8.97
N ASP A 587 9.18 45.80 -9.83
CA ASP A 587 10.44 45.16 -10.22
C ASP A 587 11.55 45.36 -9.17
N MET A 588 12.75 44.79 -9.39
CA MET A 588 13.91 44.92 -8.49
C MET A 588 14.38 46.36 -8.26
N SER A 589 14.06 47.31 -9.16
CA SER A 589 14.39 48.73 -8.99
C SER A 589 13.36 49.46 -8.11
N GLY A 590 12.30 48.77 -7.67
CA GLY A 590 11.16 49.32 -6.95
C GLY A 590 10.12 50.00 -7.84
N LYS A 591 10.31 49.98 -9.16
CA LYS A 591 9.37 50.56 -10.12
C LYS A 591 8.08 49.73 -10.13
N LEU A 592 6.95 50.41 -9.98
CA LEU A 592 5.61 49.82 -10.06
C LEU A 592 5.33 49.37 -11.50
N VAL A 593 5.12 48.07 -11.69
CA VAL A 593 4.87 47.44 -12.99
C VAL A 593 3.42 47.01 -13.17
N ARG A 594 2.69 46.74 -12.07
CA ARG A 594 1.27 46.38 -12.13
C ARG A 594 0.54 46.77 -10.84
N THR A 595 -0.75 47.07 -10.97
CA THR A 595 -1.64 47.29 -9.84
C THR A 595 -2.97 46.60 -10.13
N LEU A 596 -3.42 45.77 -9.20
CA LEU A 596 -4.70 45.10 -9.23
C LEU A 596 -5.55 45.65 -8.09
N ASN A 597 -6.56 46.44 -8.44
CA ASN A 597 -7.55 46.91 -7.48
C ASN A 597 -8.57 45.78 -7.25
N LEU A 598 -8.53 45.17 -6.07
CA LEU A 598 -9.39 44.04 -5.73
C LEU A 598 -10.72 44.49 -5.11
N GLY A 599 -10.90 45.78 -4.85
CA GLY A 599 -12.12 46.33 -4.24
C GLY A 599 -12.27 45.93 -2.78
N ASP A 600 -13.50 46.04 -2.26
CA ASP A 600 -13.83 45.59 -0.91
C ASP A 600 -13.90 44.07 -0.88
N ARG A 601 -13.07 43.46 -0.03
CA ARG A 601 -13.02 42.01 0.19
C ARG A 601 -13.54 41.71 1.59
N GLY A 602 -14.37 40.69 1.70
CA GLY A 602 -14.91 40.23 2.99
C GLY A 602 -13.85 39.53 3.85
N ILE A 603 -14.20 39.23 5.09
CA ILE A 603 -13.44 38.31 5.94
C ILE A 603 -13.23 36.95 5.25
N GLY A 604 -12.08 36.32 5.46
CA GLY A 604 -11.73 35.00 4.95
C GLY A 604 -10.66 35.01 3.85
N THR A 605 -10.44 33.84 3.26
CA THR A 605 -9.39 33.61 2.26
C THR A 605 -9.81 34.08 0.87
N HIS A 606 -8.88 34.71 0.17
CA HIS A 606 -9.03 35.20 -1.20
C HIS A 606 -7.86 34.73 -2.05
N ARG A 607 -8.10 34.64 -3.36
CA ARG A 607 -7.07 34.33 -4.36
C ARG A 607 -7.15 35.36 -5.47
N VAL A 608 -6.00 35.90 -5.87
CA VAL A 608 -5.89 36.77 -7.05
C VAL A 608 -4.96 36.13 -8.06
N THR A 609 -5.47 35.94 -9.27
CA THR A 609 -4.66 35.50 -10.41
C THR A 609 -3.95 36.69 -11.02
N LEU A 610 -2.62 36.63 -11.04
CA LEU A 610 -1.74 37.60 -11.67
C LEU A 610 -1.25 37.02 -12.99
N ASN A 611 -1.70 37.58 -14.10
CA ASN A 611 -1.09 37.32 -15.40
C ASN A 611 0.33 37.90 -15.40
N THR A 612 1.33 37.06 -15.68
CA THR A 612 2.74 37.45 -15.75
C THR A 612 3.30 37.46 -17.17
N ALA A 613 2.53 37.07 -18.19
CA ALA A 613 3.00 36.90 -19.57
C ALA A 613 3.68 38.14 -20.20
N ASP A 614 3.33 39.34 -19.74
CA ASP A 614 3.93 40.60 -20.21
C ASP A 614 5.08 41.11 -19.31
N LEU A 615 5.43 40.38 -18.25
CA LEU A 615 6.57 40.69 -17.38
C LEU A 615 7.82 40.03 -17.97
N MET A 616 8.99 40.66 -17.83
CA MET A 616 10.24 40.03 -18.26
C MET A 616 10.66 39.00 -17.21
N SER A 617 11.42 37.97 -17.62
CA SER A 617 12.02 37.04 -16.65
C SER A 617 12.90 37.80 -15.65
N GLY A 618 12.69 37.59 -14.36
CA GLY A 618 13.36 38.33 -13.30
C GLY A 618 12.62 38.33 -11.97
N VAL A 619 13.18 39.04 -10.98
CA VAL A 619 12.60 39.12 -9.64
C VAL A 619 11.66 40.32 -9.54
N TYR A 620 10.50 40.07 -8.95
CA TYR A 620 9.46 41.03 -8.63
C TYR A 620 9.07 40.94 -7.16
N PHE A 621 8.50 42.02 -6.65
CA PHE A 621 7.91 42.07 -5.32
C PHE A 621 6.45 42.44 -5.47
N TYR A 622 5.56 41.64 -4.89
CA TYR A 622 4.16 41.99 -4.82
C TYR A 622 3.80 42.39 -3.40
N THR A 623 2.99 43.45 -3.28
CA THR A 623 2.59 44.05 -2.02
C THR A 623 1.08 44.08 -1.93
N LEU A 624 0.54 43.39 -0.93
CA LEU A 624 -0.88 43.50 -0.56
C LEU A 624 -1.07 44.67 0.38
N GLN A 625 -2.06 45.52 0.07
CA GLN A 625 -2.52 46.58 0.94
C GLN A 625 -3.99 46.33 1.28
N ALA A 626 -4.30 46.11 2.55
CA ALA A 626 -5.67 45.87 3.01
C ALA A 626 -5.88 46.37 4.44
N GLY A 627 -6.87 47.25 4.63
CA GLY A 627 -7.31 47.65 5.98
C GLY A 627 -6.28 48.45 6.78
N GLY A 628 -5.29 49.05 6.11
CA GLY A 628 -4.16 49.76 6.73
C GLY A 628 -2.88 48.92 6.80
N ASP A 629 -2.97 47.61 6.60
CA ASP A 629 -1.82 46.71 6.55
C ASP A 629 -1.17 46.71 5.18
N ARG A 630 0.16 46.51 5.18
CA ARG A 630 0.97 46.39 3.99
C ARG A 630 1.94 45.22 4.16
N GLN A 631 1.70 44.12 3.45
CA GLN A 631 2.59 42.97 3.43
C GLN A 631 3.18 42.79 2.03
N SER A 632 4.46 42.40 1.94
CA SER A 632 5.12 42.17 0.64
C SER A 632 5.75 40.79 0.60
N LYS A 633 5.74 40.17 -0.57
CA LYS A 633 6.47 38.93 -0.85
C LYS A 633 7.18 38.99 -2.19
N ARG A 634 8.21 38.16 -2.32
CA ARG A 634 9.05 38.06 -3.51
C ARG A 634 8.50 37.01 -4.45
N MET A 635 8.35 37.37 -5.72
CA MET A 635 7.99 36.51 -6.84
C MET A 635 9.12 36.51 -7.88
N VAL A 636 9.46 35.35 -8.41
CA VAL A 636 10.30 35.21 -9.61
C VAL A 636 9.37 35.01 -10.79
N VAL A 637 9.62 35.65 -11.92
CA VAL A 637 8.95 35.39 -13.20
C VAL A 637 9.95 34.74 -14.14
N MET A 638 9.53 33.70 -14.85
CA MET A 638 10.34 33.00 -15.83
C MET A 638 9.48 32.65 -17.05
N HIS A 639 9.92 33.08 -18.23
CA HIS A 639 9.33 32.79 -19.54
C HIS A 639 10.33 32.10 -20.46
#